data_AF-A0A970W3X2-F1
#
_entry.id   AF-A0A970W3X2-F1
#
_cell.length_a   1.000
_cell.length_b   1.000
_cell.length_c   1.000
_cell.angle_alpha   90.00
_cell.angle_beta   90.00
_cell.angle_gamma   90.00
#
_symmetry.space_group_name_H-M   'P 1'
#
loop_
_entity.id
_entity.type
_entity.pdbx_description
1 polymer ?
#
loop_
_entity_poly.entity_id
_entity_poly.type
_entity_poly.pdbx_seq_one_letter_code
_entity_poly.pdbx_strand_id
1 'polypeptide(L)'
;MGATPAHEGLPKPARAPKETPAPKAAKPKSAPRRASASGEAGEAPASDAPGGGAGKKLVIVESPAKARTIGRFLGRAYAVKASVGHVRDLPKSKLGVDVEAGFAPQYVIPRDKFKTVGELREAAKDAGEVYLATDPDREGEAIAWHVAAALGLAPARYRRVVFHEITPSAVQEGFAHARDLDMDLVNAQQARRVLDRLVGYRLSPLLWRKVRGRLSAGRVQSVAVRLVVEREREIQAFVPVEYWSIEAELDQRHASPPDPRVGFLAKLARLDGQEAELKNETDALAAVRELERAAYLVERVKSGQRVRRPGAPFITSTLQQEANRRLGFTAKRTMAVAQGLYEGVKIAEGTVGLITYMRTDSVNVAAEAQAEARGYIQQAFGEAYLPATPPEYKTRAKKAQEAHEAIRPTSTLRTPEQVAPYLDGDQQRLYELIWRRFVASQMNPAIYDTMTADILAGAPKEPLRLAVGETLPEPALRQATQGWRYGLRATGSTLRFPGYLAVYPDLREEAEAEMTLPPLAAGEWLDLLDLLPKQHFTQPPPRYTEATLVQALEALGIGRPSTYAPTLSTIQSRGYVERLDRALRPTETGLTVNDLLVEHFPAILDYDFTAQMEADLDRIAEGEQDWVALLSAFYGPFEQTVKTAE
;
A
#
# COMPACT_ATOMS: atom_id res chain seq x y z
N MET A 1 -26.67 -25.89 0.73
CA MET A 1 -26.98 -25.49 -0.66
C MET A 1 -26.15 -26.38 -1.57
N GLY A 2 -26.66 -27.09 -2.57
CA GLY A 2 -28.03 -27.34 -3.02
C GLY A 2 -27.91 -28.26 -4.24
N ALA A 3 -28.57 -29.43 -4.25
CA ALA A 3 -28.33 -30.44 -5.29
C ALA A 3 -29.17 -30.15 -6.54
N THR A 4 -28.54 -30.06 -7.69
CA THR A 4 -29.19 -29.92 -9.01
C THR A 4 -29.19 -31.24 -9.79
N PRO A 5 -30.16 -31.50 -10.69
CA PRO A 5 -30.29 -32.78 -11.42
C PRO A 5 -29.07 -33.21 -12.25
N ALA A 6 -28.17 -32.28 -12.59
CA ALA A 6 -26.98 -32.51 -13.41
C ALA A 6 -25.88 -33.42 -12.79
N HIS A 7 -26.20 -34.20 -11.73
CA HIS A 7 -25.25 -35.05 -11.00
C HIS A 7 -25.70 -36.53 -10.90
N GLU A 8 -26.85 -36.90 -11.46
CA GLU A 8 -27.25 -38.31 -11.55
C GLU A 8 -26.47 -39.03 -12.67
N GLY A 9 -25.78 -40.12 -12.33
CA GLY A 9 -25.10 -41.01 -13.28
C GLY A 9 -23.56 -40.95 -13.30
N LEU A 10 -22.93 -39.96 -12.68
CA LEU A 10 -21.45 -39.86 -12.65
C LEU A 10 -20.82 -40.85 -11.62
N PRO A 11 -19.75 -41.59 -11.99
CA PRO A 11 -19.09 -42.53 -11.09
C PRO A 11 -18.38 -41.80 -9.94
N LYS A 12 -18.63 -42.25 -8.70
CA LYS A 12 -18.01 -41.68 -7.50
C LYS A 12 -16.55 -42.13 -7.36
N PRO A 13 -15.61 -41.25 -6.99
CA PRO A 13 -14.22 -41.64 -6.77
C PRO A 13 -14.09 -42.60 -5.57
N ALA A 14 -13.25 -43.63 -5.73
CA ALA A 14 -13.04 -44.64 -4.71
C ALA A 14 -12.27 -44.07 -3.50
N ARG A 15 -12.73 -44.39 -2.28
CA ARG A 15 -12.01 -44.06 -1.04
C ARG A 15 -10.83 -45.01 -0.84
N ALA A 16 -9.62 -44.46 -0.72
CA ALA A 16 -8.50 -45.18 -0.13
C ALA A 16 -8.77 -45.47 1.37
N PRO A 17 -8.39 -46.64 1.90
CA PRO A 17 -8.57 -46.97 3.31
C PRO A 17 -7.64 -46.15 4.22
N LYS A 18 -8.12 -45.82 5.42
CA LYS A 18 -7.33 -45.15 6.46
C LYS A 18 -6.47 -46.17 7.20
N GLU A 19 -5.16 -45.93 7.28
CA GLU A 19 -4.31 -46.63 8.26
C GLU A 19 -4.42 -45.99 9.64
N THR A 20 -4.62 -46.83 10.67
CA THR A 20 -4.58 -46.45 12.09
C THR A 20 -3.23 -46.79 12.71
N PRO A 21 -2.58 -45.88 13.45
CA PRO A 21 -1.37 -46.21 14.19
C PRO A 21 -1.69 -46.96 15.49
N ALA A 22 -0.91 -47.99 15.80
CA ALA A 22 -0.94 -48.73 17.07
C ALA A 22 0.37 -48.53 17.86
N PRO A 23 0.36 -48.61 19.22
CA PRO A 23 1.47 -48.14 20.05
C PRO A 23 2.43 -49.25 20.53
N LYS A 24 3.67 -48.87 20.91
CA LYS A 24 4.68 -49.51 21.79
C LYS A 24 6.01 -48.74 21.62
N ALA A 25 7.04 -48.78 22.47
CA ALA A 25 7.22 -49.08 23.90
C ALA A 25 8.60 -48.48 24.32
N ALA A 26 9.02 -48.58 25.58
CA ALA A 26 10.11 -47.75 26.14
C ALA A 26 11.47 -48.46 26.37
N LYS A 27 12.53 -47.63 26.47
CA LYS A 27 13.85 -47.85 27.15
C LYS A 27 14.88 -48.77 26.42
N PRO A 28 16.20 -48.72 26.76
CA PRO A 28 16.84 -48.17 27.99
C PRO A 28 18.00 -47.17 27.81
N LYS A 29 18.64 -46.83 28.95
CA LYS A 29 19.76 -45.89 29.14
C LYS A 29 21.14 -46.54 28.90
N SER A 30 22.15 -45.74 28.54
CA SER A 30 23.53 -45.88 29.02
C SER A 30 24.27 -44.53 28.97
N ALA A 31 25.40 -44.40 29.68
CA ALA A 31 26.12 -43.15 29.90
C ALA A 31 27.66 -43.33 29.64
N PRO A 32 28.57 -42.39 29.98
CA PRO A 32 29.45 -41.77 28.98
C PRO A 32 30.91 -42.25 29.02
N ARG A 33 31.71 -41.92 27.99
CA ARG A 33 33.19 -42.05 28.00
C ARG A 33 33.92 -40.88 27.34
N ARG A 34 35.22 -40.77 27.66
CA ARG A 34 36.12 -39.60 27.54
C ARG A 34 37.02 -39.61 26.29
N ALA A 35 37.37 -38.40 25.86
CA ALA A 35 38.70 -37.86 25.48
C ALA A 35 39.69 -38.63 24.56
N SER A 36 40.11 -37.95 23.48
CA SER A 36 41.47 -37.77 22.91
C SER A 36 41.32 -37.21 21.47
N ALA A 37 42.28 -36.59 20.77
CA ALA A 37 43.45 -35.72 21.00
C ALA A 37 44.27 -35.75 19.68
N SER A 38 44.92 -34.65 19.24
CA SER A 38 45.58 -34.45 17.91
C SER A 38 44.63 -34.57 16.69
N GLY A 39 44.80 -33.97 15.51
CA GLY A 39 45.71 -32.98 14.90
C GLY A 39 45.09 -32.59 13.53
N GLU A 40 45.61 -31.75 12.62
CA GLU A 40 46.79 -30.87 12.54
C GLU A 40 46.40 -29.61 11.72
N ALA A 41 46.81 -28.40 12.11
CA ALA A 41 47.80 -27.54 11.42
C ALA A 41 47.63 -27.33 9.89
N GLY A 42 47.21 -26.12 9.50
CA GLY A 42 47.28 -25.60 8.13
C GLY A 42 47.27 -24.06 8.18
N GLU A 43 48.33 -23.43 7.68
CA GLU A 43 48.58 -21.98 7.84
C GLU A 43 47.71 -21.10 6.95
N ALA A 44 47.45 -19.88 7.44
CA ALA A 44 46.94 -18.76 6.65
C ALA A 44 47.80 -17.52 6.96
N PRO A 45 48.04 -16.62 5.99
CA PRO A 45 49.05 -15.57 6.12
C PRO A 45 48.64 -14.48 7.10
N ALA A 46 49.64 -13.92 7.80
CA ALA A 46 49.48 -12.83 8.73
C ALA A 46 49.21 -11.49 8.02
N SER A 47 48.43 -10.63 8.67
CA SER A 47 48.40 -9.19 8.40
C SER A 47 48.54 -8.45 9.72
N ASP A 48 49.56 -7.60 9.82
CA ASP A 48 49.89 -6.86 11.05
C ASP A 48 48.82 -5.82 11.37
N ALA A 49 48.45 -5.73 12.64
CA ALA A 49 47.83 -4.55 13.23
C ALA A 49 48.33 -4.39 14.69
N PRO A 50 48.81 -3.21 15.09
CA PRO A 50 49.41 -3.02 16.41
C PRO A 50 48.36 -3.05 17.53
N GLY A 51 48.77 -3.54 18.70
CA GLY A 51 47.89 -3.72 19.86
C GLY A 51 47.52 -2.43 20.60
N GLY A 52 46.30 -2.40 21.13
CA GLY A 52 45.80 -1.40 22.08
C GLY A 52 44.49 -1.86 22.69
N GLY A 53 44.46 -2.04 24.01
CA GLY A 53 43.35 -2.69 24.73
C GLY A 53 42.08 -1.84 24.89
N ALA A 54 41.36 -1.57 23.80
CA ALA A 54 40.00 -1.03 23.85
C ALA A 54 38.97 -2.18 23.96
N GLY A 55 38.09 -2.13 24.96
CA GLY A 55 37.01 -3.11 25.12
C GLY A 55 36.08 -3.11 23.90
N LYS A 56 35.60 -4.29 23.49
CA LYS A 56 34.75 -4.46 22.29
C LYS A 56 33.57 -3.48 22.31
N LYS A 57 33.31 -2.83 21.18
CA LYS A 57 32.17 -1.91 21.03
C LYS A 57 30.87 -2.72 21.02
N LEU A 58 29.85 -2.30 21.76
CA LEU A 58 28.53 -2.94 21.76
C LEU A 58 27.62 -2.23 20.75
N VAL A 59 26.83 -2.99 19.99
CA VAL A 59 25.78 -2.47 19.10
C VAL A 59 24.45 -3.11 19.50
N ILE A 60 23.41 -2.30 19.70
CA ILE A 60 22.07 -2.76 20.06
C ILE A 60 21.09 -2.36 18.96
N VAL A 61 20.34 -3.33 18.43
CA VAL A 61 19.31 -3.18 17.39
C VAL A 61 17.96 -3.74 17.87
N GLU A 62 16.85 -3.50 17.18
CA GLU A 62 15.57 -4.09 17.61
C GLU A 62 15.53 -5.62 17.52
N SER A 63 15.99 -6.20 16.40
CA SER A 63 15.66 -7.58 16.05
C SER A 63 16.87 -8.52 15.91
N PRO A 64 16.71 -9.83 16.20
CA PRO A 64 17.77 -10.80 16.02
C PRO A 64 18.23 -10.99 14.56
N ALA A 65 17.39 -10.66 13.57
CA ALA A 65 17.77 -10.75 12.15
C ALA A 65 18.72 -9.59 11.78
N LYS A 66 18.29 -8.36 12.03
CA LYS A 66 19.10 -7.14 11.89
C LYS A 66 20.46 -7.26 12.62
N ALA A 67 20.47 -7.88 13.81
CA ALA A 67 21.71 -8.14 14.57
C ALA A 67 22.69 -9.08 13.85
N ARG A 68 22.19 -10.14 13.19
CA ARG A 68 23.02 -11.07 12.42
C ARG A 68 23.55 -10.44 11.14
N THR A 69 22.75 -9.62 10.46
CA THR A 69 23.15 -8.93 9.23
C THR A 69 24.26 -7.91 9.52
N ILE A 70 24.00 -6.96 10.42
CA ILE A 70 24.96 -5.90 10.79
C ILE A 70 26.23 -6.47 11.43
N GLY A 71 26.11 -7.53 12.25
CA GLY A 71 27.26 -8.20 12.85
C GLY A 71 28.23 -8.84 11.84
N ARG A 72 27.81 -9.10 10.60
CA ARG A 72 28.73 -9.53 9.53
C ARG A 72 29.49 -8.36 8.90
N PHE A 73 28.87 -7.19 8.78
CA PHE A 73 29.52 -6.02 8.17
C PHE A 73 30.53 -5.35 9.11
N LEU A 74 30.25 -5.32 10.41
CA LEU A 74 31.11 -4.70 11.43
C LEU A 74 32.27 -5.61 11.91
N GLY A 75 32.19 -6.92 11.66
CA GLY A 75 33.24 -7.87 12.02
C GLY A 75 33.47 -8.04 13.53
N ARG A 76 34.66 -8.56 13.90
CA ARG A 76 34.96 -9.03 15.27
C ARG A 76 35.18 -7.94 16.32
N ALA A 77 35.35 -6.68 15.90
CA ALA A 77 35.54 -5.53 16.79
C ALA A 77 34.25 -5.13 17.54
N TYR A 78 33.09 -5.49 16.98
CA TYR A 78 31.78 -5.16 17.50
C TYR A 78 31.04 -6.40 18.01
N ALA A 79 30.43 -6.29 19.18
CA ALA A 79 29.44 -7.25 19.67
C ALA A 79 28.04 -6.73 19.34
N VAL A 80 27.31 -7.42 18.46
CA VAL A 80 25.94 -7.00 18.08
C VAL A 80 24.89 -7.81 18.84
N LYS A 81 23.93 -7.12 19.46
CA LYS A 81 22.86 -7.68 20.30
C LYS A 81 21.50 -7.09 19.91
N ALA A 82 20.42 -7.80 20.24
CA ALA A 82 19.05 -7.36 19.96
C ALA A 82 18.28 -7.03 21.25
N SER A 83 17.51 -5.94 21.26
CA SER A 83 16.58 -5.59 22.34
C SER A 83 15.28 -6.40 22.30
N VAL A 84 14.98 -7.00 21.15
CA VAL A 84 13.70 -7.66 20.82
C VAL A 84 12.55 -6.64 20.90
N GLY A 85 12.72 -5.50 20.22
CA GLY A 85 11.82 -4.35 20.24
C GLY A 85 11.88 -3.53 21.54
N HIS A 86 10.74 -2.98 21.96
CA HIS A 86 10.62 -2.22 23.22
C HIS A 86 11.03 -3.03 24.46
N VAL A 87 11.87 -2.43 25.31
CA VAL A 87 12.30 -3.00 26.61
C VAL A 87 11.62 -2.37 27.82
N ARG A 88 10.93 -1.25 27.64
CA ARG A 88 10.11 -0.54 28.63
C ARG A 88 8.75 -0.21 28.02
N ASP A 89 7.70 -0.21 28.83
CA ASP A 89 6.35 0.27 28.47
C ASP A 89 5.63 0.77 29.74
N LEU A 90 4.52 1.48 29.55
CA LEU A 90 3.61 1.89 30.63
C LEU A 90 2.96 0.66 31.28
N PRO A 91 2.71 0.64 32.61
CA PRO A 91 2.13 -0.50 33.33
C PRO A 91 0.79 -0.95 32.72
N LYS A 92 0.53 -2.26 32.75
CA LYS A 92 -0.68 -2.86 32.15
C LYS A 92 -1.96 -2.66 32.99
N SER A 93 -1.83 -2.43 34.30
CA SER A 93 -2.93 -2.44 35.28
C SER A 93 -3.26 -1.07 35.89
N LYS A 94 -2.53 -0.02 35.52
CA LYS A 94 -2.73 1.37 35.98
C LYS A 94 -2.57 2.30 34.79
N LEU A 95 -3.09 3.54 34.90
CA LEU A 95 -2.91 4.56 33.86
C LEU A 95 -1.42 4.72 33.49
N GLY A 96 -0.55 4.83 34.50
CA GLY A 96 0.91 4.91 34.31
C GLY A 96 1.39 6.27 33.79
N VAL A 97 0.55 7.29 33.85
CA VAL A 97 0.83 8.67 33.44
C VAL A 97 0.37 9.54 34.60
N ASP A 98 1.23 10.44 35.06
CA ASP A 98 0.89 11.42 36.09
C ASP A 98 0.40 12.71 35.41
N VAL A 99 -0.92 12.93 35.41
CA VAL A 99 -1.55 14.05 34.70
C VAL A 99 -1.32 15.40 35.39
N GLU A 100 -1.05 15.40 36.70
CA GLU A 100 -0.76 16.62 37.47
C GLU A 100 0.72 17.01 37.33
N ALA A 101 1.62 16.01 37.29
CA ALA A 101 3.06 16.20 37.08
C ALA A 101 3.44 16.24 35.58
N GLY A 102 2.75 17.06 34.77
CA GLY A 102 3.11 17.31 33.37
C GLY A 102 3.08 16.07 32.47
N PHE A 103 2.12 15.16 32.69
CA PHE A 103 1.97 13.90 31.96
C PHE A 103 3.16 12.93 32.09
N ALA A 104 3.93 13.00 33.18
CA ALA A 104 5.11 12.18 33.39
C ALA A 104 4.82 10.66 33.30
N PRO A 105 5.45 9.93 32.35
CA PRO A 105 5.18 8.51 32.14
C PRO A 105 5.96 7.59 33.10
N GLN A 106 5.25 6.73 33.81
CA GLN A 106 5.80 5.71 34.72
C GLN A 106 6.16 4.43 33.95
N TYR A 107 7.26 4.45 33.21
CA TYR A 107 7.73 3.30 32.45
C TYR A 107 8.30 2.17 33.33
N VAL A 108 7.81 0.96 33.11
CA VAL A 108 8.31 -0.28 33.75
C VAL A 108 8.95 -1.20 32.71
N ILE A 109 9.88 -2.06 33.14
CA ILE A 109 10.39 -3.15 32.30
C ILE A 109 9.37 -4.30 32.36
N PRO A 110 8.81 -4.78 31.24
CA PRO A 110 7.93 -5.95 31.23
C PRO A 110 8.66 -7.22 31.70
N ARG A 111 7.96 -8.12 32.40
CA ARG A 111 8.56 -9.36 32.95
C ARG A 111 9.25 -10.22 31.88
N ASP A 112 8.68 -10.27 30.67
CA ASP A 112 9.22 -10.96 29.50
C ASP A 112 10.53 -10.35 28.96
N LYS A 113 10.87 -9.11 29.35
CA LYS A 113 12.10 -8.40 28.96
C LYS A 113 13.21 -8.47 30.00
N PHE A 114 12.95 -8.97 31.22
CA PHE A 114 13.95 -9.02 32.30
C PHE A 114 15.24 -9.74 31.88
N LYS A 115 15.12 -10.90 31.20
CA LYS A 115 16.28 -11.65 30.70
C LYS A 115 17.08 -10.84 29.68
N THR A 116 16.42 -10.29 28.67
CA THR A 116 17.07 -9.50 27.61
C THR A 116 17.76 -8.26 28.16
N VAL A 117 17.12 -7.52 29.07
CA VAL A 117 17.72 -6.34 29.71
C VAL A 117 18.92 -6.73 30.58
N GLY A 118 18.86 -7.87 31.29
CA GLY A 118 20.01 -8.41 32.02
C GLY A 118 21.19 -8.72 31.09
N GLU A 119 20.98 -9.47 30.01
CA GLU A 119 22.02 -9.81 29.03
C GLU A 119 22.63 -8.57 28.37
N LEU A 120 21.81 -7.57 28.03
CA LEU A 120 22.29 -6.30 27.48
C LEU A 120 23.05 -5.46 28.52
N ARG A 121 22.65 -5.51 29.80
CA ARG A 121 23.32 -4.75 30.87
C ARG A 121 24.70 -5.30 31.17
N GLU A 122 24.88 -6.63 31.19
CA GLU A 122 26.22 -7.22 31.32
C GLU A 122 27.08 -6.89 30.10
N ALA A 123 26.57 -7.07 28.88
CA ALA A 123 27.31 -6.71 27.66
C ALA A 123 27.72 -5.22 27.61
N ALA A 124 26.93 -4.32 28.20
CA ALA A 124 27.22 -2.89 28.27
C ALA A 124 28.18 -2.48 29.41
N LYS A 125 28.50 -3.38 30.36
CA LYS A 125 29.59 -3.17 31.31
C LYS A 125 30.94 -3.43 30.66
N ASP A 126 31.05 -4.52 29.90
CA ASP A 126 32.29 -4.95 29.24
C ASP A 126 32.66 -4.09 28.02
N ALA A 127 31.71 -3.31 27.50
CA ALA A 127 31.90 -2.48 26.31
C ALA A 127 32.43 -1.07 26.65
N GLY A 128 33.47 -0.65 25.94
CA GLY A 128 34.00 0.72 26.05
C GLY A 128 33.01 1.78 25.54
N GLU A 129 32.20 1.43 24.54
CA GLU A 129 31.25 2.33 23.88
C GLU A 129 30.02 1.53 23.40
N VAL A 130 28.83 2.14 23.44
CA VAL A 130 27.56 1.51 23.06
C VAL A 130 26.90 2.26 21.90
N TYR A 131 26.63 1.57 20.79
CA TYR A 131 25.92 2.12 19.65
C TYR A 131 24.47 1.62 19.63
N LEU A 132 23.53 2.56 19.51
CA LEU A 132 22.10 2.29 19.40
C LEU A 132 21.73 2.41 17.92
N ALA A 133 21.52 1.27 17.27
CA ALA A 133 21.30 1.12 15.83
C ALA A 133 19.87 0.63 15.53
N THR A 134 18.90 1.28 16.17
CA THR A 134 17.46 1.09 15.96
C THR A 134 17.01 1.64 14.60
N ASP A 135 15.78 1.37 14.19
CA ASP A 135 15.20 1.85 12.94
C ASP A 135 15.15 3.39 12.86
N PRO A 136 15.11 3.97 11.65
CA PRO A 136 15.23 5.42 11.45
C PRO A 136 13.93 6.21 11.74
N ASP A 137 12.94 5.64 12.45
CA ASP A 137 11.69 6.32 12.80
C ASP A 137 11.60 6.70 14.30
N ARG A 138 10.57 7.47 14.65
CA ARG A 138 10.28 7.85 16.05
C ARG A 138 10.04 6.67 16.99
N GLU A 139 9.64 5.50 16.49
CA GLU A 139 9.54 4.28 17.31
C GLU A 139 10.94 3.75 17.64
N GLY A 140 11.83 3.67 16.64
CA GLY A 140 13.24 3.30 16.81
C GLY A 140 14.01 4.25 17.72
N GLU A 141 13.78 5.56 17.63
CA GLU A 141 14.41 6.54 18.54
C GLU A 141 13.95 6.34 20.00
N ALA A 142 12.65 6.15 20.23
CA ALA A 142 12.10 5.85 21.55
C ALA A 142 12.56 4.49 22.09
N ILE A 143 12.75 3.47 21.25
CA ILE A 143 13.35 2.20 21.66
C ILE A 143 14.80 2.41 22.10
N ALA A 144 15.60 3.19 21.36
CA ALA A 144 16.98 3.50 21.75
C ALA A 144 17.05 4.24 23.09
N TRP A 145 16.23 5.28 23.29
CA TRP A 145 16.10 5.97 24.58
C TRP A 145 15.67 5.03 25.72
N HIS A 146 14.67 4.17 25.48
CA HIS A 146 14.24 3.17 26.46
C HIS A 146 15.33 2.16 26.80
N VAL A 147 16.15 1.73 25.83
CA VAL A 147 17.31 0.85 26.05
C VAL A 147 18.35 1.56 26.90
N ALA A 148 18.81 2.76 26.53
CA ALA A 148 19.79 3.52 27.29
C ALA A 148 19.38 3.67 28.77
N ALA A 149 18.12 4.06 29.01
CA ALA A 149 17.56 4.21 30.34
C ALA A 149 17.36 2.88 31.09
N ALA A 150 16.95 1.79 30.43
CA ALA A 150 16.83 0.47 31.05
C ALA A 150 18.19 -0.12 31.47
N LEU A 151 19.25 0.22 30.73
CA LEU A 151 20.62 -0.20 31.01
C LEU A 151 21.33 0.70 32.03
N GLY A 152 20.81 1.91 32.28
CA GLY A 152 21.42 2.89 33.18
C GLY A 152 22.64 3.57 32.56
N LEU A 153 22.65 3.76 31.24
CA LEU A 153 23.77 4.40 30.53
C LEU A 153 23.68 5.93 30.64
N ALA A 154 24.78 6.56 31.06
CA ALA A 154 24.94 8.00 30.94
C ALA A 154 25.05 8.40 29.45
N PRO A 155 24.60 9.61 29.04
CA PRO A 155 24.64 10.06 27.65
C PRO A 155 26.00 9.87 26.96
N ALA A 156 27.10 10.23 27.63
CA ALA A 156 28.45 10.09 27.10
C ALA A 156 28.92 8.63 26.87
N ARG A 157 28.15 7.61 27.26
CA ARG A 157 28.49 6.18 27.02
C ARG A 157 27.83 5.60 25.77
N TYR A 158 26.95 6.33 25.09
CA TYR A 158 26.29 5.82 23.89
C TYR A 158 26.23 6.83 22.74
N ARG A 159 26.12 6.31 21.53
CA ARG A 159 25.83 7.06 20.29
C ARG A 159 24.70 6.41 19.52
N ARG A 160 23.97 7.21 18.74
CA ARG A 160 22.86 6.81 17.89
C ARG A 160 23.33 6.67 16.44
N VAL A 161 23.13 5.50 15.85
CA VAL A 161 23.45 5.18 14.45
C VAL A 161 22.16 5.02 13.68
N VAL A 162 22.06 5.66 12.52
CA VAL A 162 20.87 5.66 11.65
C VAL A 162 21.29 5.23 10.25
N PHE A 163 20.47 4.41 9.59
CA PHE A 163 20.60 4.02 8.19
C PHE A 163 19.23 3.62 7.64
N HIS A 164 19.00 3.86 6.34
CA HIS A 164 17.71 3.61 5.66
C HIS A 164 17.70 2.31 4.85
N GLU A 165 18.85 1.64 4.72
CA GLU A 165 19.01 0.29 4.18
C GLU A 165 20.13 -0.45 4.92
N ILE A 166 20.12 -1.79 4.85
CA ILE A 166 21.10 -2.64 5.55
C ILE A 166 22.06 -3.25 4.52
N THR A 167 22.94 -2.39 4.01
CA THR A 167 24.06 -2.70 3.10
C THR A 167 25.40 -2.41 3.79
N PRO A 168 26.53 -2.97 3.31
CA PRO A 168 27.85 -2.73 3.91
C PRO A 168 28.23 -1.23 3.91
N SER A 169 27.94 -0.52 2.83
CA SER A 169 28.19 0.93 2.68
C SER A 169 27.33 1.76 3.63
N ALA A 170 26.00 1.59 3.59
CA ALA A 170 25.09 2.36 4.44
C ALA A 170 25.33 2.14 5.95
N VAL A 171 25.74 0.93 6.35
CA VAL A 171 26.12 0.64 7.73
C VAL A 171 27.45 1.30 8.10
N GLN A 172 28.47 1.29 7.23
CA GLN A 172 29.73 2.01 7.50
C GLN A 172 29.49 3.53 7.62
N GLU A 173 28.70 4.09 6.71
CA GLU A 173 28.35 5.51 6.67
C GLU A 173 27.58 5.95 7.93
N GLY A 174 26.57 5.18 8.36
CA GLY A 174 25.83 5.45 9.59
C GLY A 174 26.67 5.37 10.87
N PHE A 175 27.75 4.57 10.87
CA PHE A 175 28.71 4.54 11.98
C PHE A 175 29.72 5.69 11.94
N ALA A 176 30.08 6.19 10.75
CA ALA A 176 30.90 7.39 10.59
C ALA A 176 30.16 8.66 11.08
N HIS A 177 28.86 8.73 10.82
CA HIS A 177 27.98 9.85 11.20
C HIS A 177 27.12 9.55 12.44
N ALA A 178 27.67 8.81 13.41
CA ALA A 178 26.97 8.50 14.66
C ALA A 178 26.70 9.78 15.49
N ARG A 179 25.41 10.02 15.80
CA ARG A 179 24.90 11.23 16.46
C ARG A 179 24.50 10.99 17.92
N ASP A 180 24.00 12.01 18.60
CA ASP A 180 23.30 11.86 19.88
C ASP A 180 21.82 11.49 19.68
N LEU A 181 21.13 11.09 20.75
CA LEU A 181 19.69 10.80 20.69
C LEU A 181 18.88 12.07 20.44
N ASP A 182 17.89 11.92 19.57
CA ASP A 182 16.98 12.97 19.16
C ASP A 182 15.79 13.02 20.13
N MET A 183 15.84 13.95 21.08
CA MET A 183 14.83 14.03 22.12
C MET A 183 13.47 14.51 21.60
N ASP A 184 13.40 15.19 20.46
CA ASP A 184 12.16 15.67 19.87
C ASP A 184 11.40 14.51 19.20
N LEU A 185 12.10 13.64 18.46
CA LEU A 185 11.56 12.35 18.01
C LEU A 185 11.09 11.45 19.17
N VAL A 186 11.87 11.38 20.26
CA VAL A 186 11.47 10.64 21.48
C VAL A 186 10.21 11.27 22.09
N ASN A 187 10.16 12.59 22.26
CA ASN A 187 9.02 13.30 22.83
C ASN A 187 7.76 13.13 21.99
N ALA A 188 7.85 13.17 20.66
CA ALA A 188 6.73 12.89 19.77
C ALA A 188 6.17 11.47 19.95
N GLN A 189 7.04 10.47 20.13
CA GLN A 189 6.61 9.10 20.43
C GLN A 189 5.98 8.99 21.82
N GLN A 190 6.58 9.62 22.85
CA GLN A 190 6.04 9.65 24.20
C GLN A 190 4.65 10.31 24.23
N ALA A 191 4.51 11.48 23.58
CA ALA A 191 3.25 12.20 23.42
C ALA A 191 2.16 11.32 22.82
N ARG A 192 2.47 10.64 21.70
CA ARG A 192 1.56 9.68 21.08
C ARG A 192 1.19 8.55 22.04
N ARG A 193 2.17 7.94 22.72
CA ARG A 193 1.98 6.80 23.63
C ARG A 193 1.10 7.19 24.82
N VAL A 194 1.29 8.39 25.35
CA VAL A 194 0.51 8.96 26.46
C VAL A 194 -0.90 9.32 25.98
N LEU A 195 -1.05 10.02 24.85
CA LEU A 195 -2.34 10.38 24.27
C LEU A 195 -3.23 9.13 24.05
N ASP A 196 -2.69 8.11 23.37
CA ASP A 196 -3.41 6.86 23.11
C ASP A 196 -3.74 6.12 24.43
N ARG A 197 -2.89 6.26 25.46
CA ARG A 197 -3.14 5.73 26.81
C ARG A 197 -4.27 6.47 27.53
N LEU A 198 -4.30 7.80 27.49
CA LEU A 198 -5.33 8.63 28.12
C LEU A 198 -6.70 8.32 27.50
N VAL A 199 -6.79 8.33 26.16
CA VAL A 199 -8.02 8.00 25.42
C VAL A 199 -8.48 6.58 25.74
N GLY A 200 -7.59 5.59 25.58
CA GLY A 200 -7.94 4.19 25.80
C GLY A 200 -8.35 3.87 27.24
N TYR A 201 -7.67 4.44 28.24
CA TYR A 201 -7.96 4.18 29.66
C TYR A 201 -9.25 4.85 30.15
N ARG A 202 -9.61 6.03 29.61
CA ARG A 202 -10.86 6.73 29.94
C ARG A 202 -12.08 6.15 29.22
N LEU A 203 -11.97 5.87 27.91
CA LEU A 203 -13.12 5.43 27.11
C LEU A 203 -13.42 3.93 27.22
N SER A 204 -12.44 3.05 27.43
CA SER A 204 -12.72 1.61 27.47
C SER A 204 -13.67 1.20 28.61
N PRO A 205 -13.54 1.71 29.86
CA PRO A 205 -14.51 1.44 30.93
C PRO A 205 -15.92 1.97 30.66
N LEU A 206 -16.06 3.04 29.86
CA LEU A 206 -17.36 3.52 29.40
C LEU A 206 -17.99 2.52 28.40
N LEU A 207 -17.23 2.07 27.40
CA LEU A 207 -17.68 1.02 26.47
C LEU A 207 -18.03 -0.30 27.17
N TRP A 208 -17.35 -0.64 28.27
CA TRP A 208 -17.66 -1.85 29.05
C TRP A 208 -18.98 -1.75 29.81
N ARG A 209 -19.34 -0.56 30.31
CA ARG A 209 -20.61 -0.31 31.01
C ARG A 209 -21.79 -0.18 30.04
N LYS A 210 -21.61 0.52 28.92
CA LYS A 210 -22.70 0.92 28.01
C LYS A 210 -22.92 -0.06 26.84
N VAL A 211 -21.92 -0.87 26.47
CA VAL A 211 -21.99 -1.81 25.32
C VAL A 211 -21.65 -3.25 25.72
N ARG A 212 -20.37 -3.59 25.91
CA ARG A 212 -19.94 -4.90 26.43
C ARG A 212 -18.49 -4.88 26.94
N GLY A 213 -18.18 -5.80 27.85
CA GLY A 213 -16.81 -5.96 28.37
C GLY A 213 -15.75 -6.29 27.30
N ARG A 214 -14.48 -5.98 27.60
CA ARG A 214 -13.27 -6.24 26.77
C ARG A 214 -13.16 -5.46 25.45
N LEU A 215 -14.08 -4.54 25.17
CA LEU A 215 -13.92 -3.52 24.12
C LEU A 215 -12.74 -2.57 24.39
N SER A 216 -12.30 -1.83 23.38
CA SER A 216 -11.28 -0.80 23.54
C SER A 216 -11.45 0.32 22.53
N ALA A 217 -11.58 1.55 23.00
CA ALA A 217 -11.50 2.73 22.14
C ALA A 217 -10.03 3.14 21.92
N GLY A 218 -9.77 3.81 20.81
CA GLY A 218 -8.50 4.47 20.52
C GLY A 218 -8.71 5.45 19.38
N ARG A 219 -8.20 6.68 19.50
CA ARG A 219 -8.48 7.83 18.62
C ARG A 219 -8.53 7.44 17.12
N VAL A 220 -7.40 6.99 16.57
CA VAL A 220 -7.28 6.60 15.15
C VAL A 220 -8.11 5.35 14.80
N GLN A 221 -8.29 4.42 15.76
CA GLN A 221 -9.02 3.16 15.53
C GLN A 221 -10.53 3.39 15.44
N SER A 222 -11.08 4.21 16.32
CA SER A 222 -12.49 4.59 16.32
C SER A 222 -12.86 5.35 15.04
N VAL A 223 -11.98 6.24 14.57
CA VAL A 223 -12.15 6.94 13.29
C VAL A 223 -12.08 5.99 12.08
N ALA A 224 -11.18 5.00 12.10
CA ALA A 224 -11.14 3.97 11.05
C ALA A 224 -12.39 3.06 11.05
N VAL A 225 -13.01 2.81 12.21
CA VAL A 225 -14.33 2.14 12.29
C VAL A 225 -15.42 3.05 11.73
N ARG A 226 -15.41 4.35 12.09
CA ARG A 226 -16.38 5.35 11.61
C ARG A 226 -16.44 5.41 10.08
N LEU A 227 -15.29 5.46 9.40
CA LEU A 227 -15.24 5.41 7.92
C LEU A 227 -15.94 4.17 7.34
N VAL A 228 -15.75 2.99 7.95
CA VAL A 228 -16.40 1.75 7.52
C VAL A 228 -17.90 1.75 7.82
N VAL A 229 -18.33 2.33 8.95
CA VAL A 229 -19.74 2.50 9.32
C VAL A 229 -20.48 3.49 8.42
N GLU A 230 -19.88 4.64 8.12
CA GLU A 230 -20.46 5.65 7.21
C GLU A 230 -20.62 5.08 5.80
N ARG A 231 -19.62 4.36 5.28
CA ARG A 231 -19.74 3.66 3.99
C ARG A 231 -20.84 2.60 3.99
N GLU A 232 -21.01 1.84 5.07
CA GLU A 232 -22.09 0.86 5.16
C GLU A 232 -23.47 1.55 5.19
N ARG A 233 -23.59 2.71 5.84
CA ARG A 233 -24.81 3.54 5.84
C ARG A 233 -25.11 4.14 4.48
N GLU A 234 -24.10 4.65 3.76
CA GLU A 234 -24.22 5.08 2.37
C GLU A 234 -24.79 3.96 1.50
N ILE A 235 -24.29 2.72 1.65
CA ILE A 235 -24.76 1.54 0.91
C ILE A 235 -26.20 1.16 1.28
N GLN A 236 -26.56 1.23 2.57
CA GLN A 236 -27.90 0.86 3.05
C GLN A 236 -28.98 1.90 2.69
N ALA A 237 -28.63 3.18 2.63
CA ALA A 237 -29.53 4.27 2.24
C ALA A 237 -29.63 4.45 0.72
N PHE A 238 -28.79 3.76 -0.06
CA PHE A 238 -28.73 3.90 -1.51
C PHE A 238 -29.92 3.23 -2.20
N VAL A 239 -30.67 4.00 -2.97
CA VAL A 239 -31.74 3.52 -3.85
C VAL A 239 -31.21 3.48 -5.28
N PRO A 240 -31.06 2.29 -5.91
CA PRO A 240 -30.60 2.20 -7.29
C PRO A 240 -31.59 2.86 -8.26
N VAL A 241 -31.07 3.73 -9.12
CA VAL A 241 -31.80 4.35 -10.23
C VAL A 241 -31.49 3.57 -11.51
N GLU A 242 -32.53 3.22 -12.25
CA GLU A 242 -32.43 2.62 -13.58
C GLU A 242 -31.86 3.64 -14.59
N TYR A 243 -31.00 3.17 -15.49
CA TYR A 243 -30.65 3.92 -16.70
C TYR A 243 -30.27 2.94 -17.81
N TRP A 244 -30.35 3.39 -19.06
CA TRP A 244 -30.00 2.58 -20.22
C TRP A 244 -28.82 3.18 -20.98
N SER A 245 -28.05 2.31 -21.62
CA SER A 245 -27.09 2.71 -22.66
C SER A 245 -27.39 1.96 -23.95
N ILE A 246 -27.31 2.65 -25.09
CA ILE A 246 -27.35 1.99 -26.40
C ILE A 246 -25.95 2.03 -26.99
N GLU A 247 -25.47 0.88 -27.44
CA GLU A 247 -24.32 0.76 -28.33
C GLU A 247 -24.83 0.30 -29.70
N ALA A 248 -24.33 0.93 -30.77
CA ALA A 248 -24.54 0.45 -32.13
C ALA A 248 -23.29 -0.29 -32.58
N GLU A 249 -23.46 -1.51 -33.11
CA GLU A 249 -22.40 -2.17 -33.86
C GLU A 249 -22.45 -1.64 -35.30
N LEU A 250 -21.38 -0.96 -35.70
CA LEU A 250 -21.28 -0.26 -36.98
C LEU A 250 -20.12 -0.84 -37.79
N ASP A 251 -20.29 -0.88 -39.11
CA ASP A 251 -19.24 -1.31 -40.04
C ASP A 251 -19.08 -0.29 -41.18
N GLN A 252 -17.92 -0.28 -41.81
CA GLN A 252 -17.67 0.51 -43.01
C GLN A 252 -18.57 -0.01 -44.16
N ARG A 253 -18.95 0.89 -45.07
CA ARG A 253 -19.67 0.46 -46.27
C ARG A 253 -18.76 -0.28 -47.23
N HIS A 254 -19.24 -1.41 -47.74
CA HIS A 254 -18.53 -2.24 -48.70
C HIS A 254 -19.38 -2.51 -49.94
N ALA A 255 -18.77 -2.44 -51.14
CA ALA A 255 -19.43 -2.79 -52.40
C ALA A 255 -19.67 -4.30 -52.52
N SER A 256 -18.91 -5.08 -51.77
CA SER A 256 -19.11 -6.51 -51.51
C SER A 256 -18.63 -6.77 -50.08
N PRO A 257 -19.54 -6.81 -49.09
CA PRO A 257 -19.16 -7.00 -47.69
C PRO A 257 -18.42 -8.33 -47.47
N PRO A 258 -17.41 -8.36 -46.59
CA PRO A 258 -16.82 -9.61 -46.14
C PRO A 258 -17.83 -10.42 -45.32
N ASP A 259 -17.67 -11.75 -45.32
CA ASP A 259 -18.43 -12.68 -44.48
C ASP A 259 -17.44 -13.51 -43.63
N PRO A 260 -17.43 -13.36 -42.29
CA PRO A 260 -18.25 -12.44 -41.49
C PRO A 260 -17.86 -10.96 -41.68
N ARG A 261 -18.82 -10.05 -41.47
CA ARG A 261 -18.54 -8.61 -41.28
C ARG A 261 -17.82 -8.40 -39.94
N VAL A 262 -17.01 -7.36 -39.84
CA VAL A 262 -16.22 -7.04 -38.63
C VAL A 262 -16.56 -5.62 -38.19
N GLY A 263 -17.61 -5.50 -37.36
CA GLY A 263 -18.06 -4.21 -36.84
C GLY A 263 -17.20 -3.67 -35.69
N PHE A 264 -17.48 -2.42 -35.32
CA PHE A 264 -16.98 -1.76 -34.12
C PHE A 264 -18.14 -1.12 -33.34
N LEU A 265 -18.01 -1.07 -32.02
CA LEU A 265 -19.05 -0.49 -31.16
C LEU A 265 -18.92 1.03 -31.05
N ALA A 266 -20.02 1.73 -31.30
CA ALA A 266 -20.19 3.15 -31.01
C ALA A 266 -21.29 3.35 -29.97
N LYS A 267 -20.94 3.93 -28.81
CA LYS A 267 -21.90 4.20 -27.74
C LYS A 267 -22.69 5.48 -28.01
N LEU A 268 -24.02 5.46 -27.83
CA LEU A 268 -24.82 6.68 -27.83
C LEU A 268 -24.33 7.61 -26.71
N ALA A 269 -23.80 8.77 -27.11
CA ALA A 269 -23.20 9.75 -26.20
C ALA A 269 -24.03 11.03 -26.11
N ARG A 270 -24.84 11.33 -27.13
CA ARG A 270 -25.64 12.55 -27.19
C ARG A 270 -27.03 12.35 -27.79
N LEU A 271 -27.98 13.10 -27.26
CA LEU A 271 -29.32 13.29 -27.80
C LEU A 271 -29.61 14.79 -27.87
N ASP A 272 -30.09 15.29 -29.02
CA ASP A 272 -30.36 16.71 -29.28
C ASP A 272 -29.20 17.66 -28.90
N GLY A 273 -27.96 17.17 -29.08
CA GLY A 273 -26.71 17.88 -28.76
C GLY A 273 -26.29 17.86 -27.27
N GLN A 274 -27.16 17.41 -26.37
CA GLN A 274 -26.88 17.23 -24.93
C GLN A 274 -26.38 15.80 -24.64
N GLU A 275 -25.89 15.53 -23.42
CA GLU A 275 -25.53 14.17 -23.01
C GLU A 275 -26.77 13.25 -22.99
N ALA A 276 -26.63 12.02 -23.48
CA ALA A 276 -27.77 11.12 -23.65
C ALA A 276 -28.24 10.52 -22.32
N GLU A 277 -29.37 10.99 -21.78
CA GLU A 277 -30.03 10.41 -20.61
C GLU A 277 -31.22 9.51 -21.04
N LEU A 278 -31.04 8.18 -20.98
CA LEU A 278 -32.12 7.21 -21.14
C LEU A 278 -32.48 6.64 -19.76
N LYS A 279 -33.65 7.00 -19.22
CA LYS A 279 -33.97 6.77 -17.79
C LYS A 279 -34.73 5.48 -17.53
N ASN A 280 -35.29 4.88 -18.58
CA ASN A 280 -36.11 3.68 -18.50
C ASN A 280 -36.15 2.97 -19.86
N GLU A 281 -36.73 1.77 -19.88
CA GLU A 281 -36.89 0.95 -21.09
C GLU A 281 -37.68 1.65 -22.21
N THR A 282 -38.69 2.47 -21.89
CA THR A 282 -39.49 3.17 -22.92
C THR A 282 -38.65 4.20 -23.67
N ASP A 283 -37.83 4.99 -22.96
CA ASP A 283 -36.89 5.94 -23.58
C ASP A 283 -35.90 5.21 -24.49
N ALA A 284 -35.36 4.08 -24.01
CA ALA A 284 -34.38 3.28 -24.74
C ALA A 284 -34.99 2.65 -26.00
N LEU A 285 -36.16 2.02 -25.90
CA LEU A 285 -36.85 1.40 -27.04
C LEU A 285 -37.37 2.43 -28.05
N ALA A 286 -37.72 3.65 -27.62
CA ALA A 286 -38.01 4.75 -28.53
C ALA A 286 -36.77 5.15 -29.35
N ALA A 287 -35.63 5.33 -28.68
CA ALA A 287 -34.36 5.63 -29.34
C ALA A 287 -33.89 4.50 -30.27
N VAL A 288 -34.03 3.23 -29.86
CA VAL A 288 -33.72 2.06 -30.71
C VAL A 288 -34.54 2.09 -32.00
N ARG A 289 -35.87 2.30 -31.94
CA ARG A 289 -36.73 2.35 -33.14
C ARG A 289 -36.40 3.48 -34.11
N GLU A 290 -35.90 4.60 -33.61
CA GLU A 290 -35.40 5.69 -34.46
C GLU A 290 -34.02 5.34 -35.06
N LEU A 291 -33.14 4.71 -34.28
CA LEU A 291 -31.79 4.29 -34.69
C LEU A 291 -31.80 3.11 -35.69
N GLU A 292 -32.70 2.14 -35.56
CA GLU A 292 -32.93 1.04 -36.53
C GLU A 292 -33.17 1.53 -37.96
N ARG A 293 -33.70 2.75 -38.10
CA ARG A 293 -34.09 3.40 -39.37
C ARG A 293 -33.19 4.58 -39.72
N ALA A 294 -32.20 4.86 -38.87
CA ALA A 294 -31.27 5.95 -39.08
C ALA A 294 -30.22 5.58 -40.13
N ALA A 295 -29.72 6.60 -40.82
CA ALA A 295 -28.46 6.50 -41.55
C ALA A 295 -27.34 7.01 -40.64
N TYR A 296 -26.16 6.38 -40.71
CA TYR A 296 -25.02 6.65 -39.83
C TYR A 296 -23.89 7.30 -40.62
N LEU A 297 -23.35 8.41 -40.09
CA LEU A 297 -22.35 9.24 -40.75
C LEU A 297 -21.26 9.65 -39.76
N VAL A 298 -19.99 9.42 -40.10
CA VAL A 298 -18.86 9.94 -39.33
C VAL A 298 -18.84 11.47 -39.47
N GLU A 299 -19.18 12.20 -38.41
CA GLU A 299 -19.08 13.67 -38.37
C GLU A 299 -17.60 14.09 -38.34
N ARG A 300 -16.83 13.43 -37.49
CA ARG A 300 -15.45 13.80 -37.22
C ARG A 300 -14.65 12.64 -36.66
N VAL A 301 -13.43 12.48 -37.16
CA VAL A 301 -12.40 11.64 -36.56
C VAL A 301 -11.35 12.53 -35.91
N LYS A 302 -10.93 12.17 -34.68
CA LYS A 302 -9.79 12.76 -34.00
C LYS A 302 -8.76 11.69 -33.72
N SER A 303 -7.57 11.85 -34.30
CA SER A 303 -6.38 11.09 -33.91
C SER A 303 -5.54 11.90 -32.93
N GLY A 304 -4.85 11.22 -32.02
CA GLY A 304 -3.99 11.85 -31.03
C GLY A 304 -3.11 10.83 -30.32
N GLN A 305 -2.39 11.28 -29.29
CA GLN A 305 -1.57 10.40 -28.46
C GLN A 305 -1.91 10.57 -26.97
N ARG A 306 -2.03 9.44 -26.27
CA ARG A 306 -2.18 9.40 -24.81
C ARG A 306 -0.89 8.90 -24.19
N VAL A 307 -0.20 9.79 -23.49
CA VAL A 307 1.03 9.49 -22.75
C VAL A 307 0.66 9.04 -21.34
N ARG A 308 0.96 7.79 -20.99
CA ARG A 308 0.76 7.22 -19.64
C ARG A 308 2.09 7.19 -18.92
N ARG A 309 2.23 7.98 -17.85
CA ARG A 309 3.46 8.06 -17.04
C ARG A 309 3.51 6.95 -15.99
N PRO A 310 4.71 6.41 -15.68
CA PRO A 310 4.86 5.54 -14.52
C PRO A 310 4.58 6.31 -13.23
N GLY A 311 3.91 5.63 -12.29
CA GLY A 311 3.74 6.16 -10.94
C GLY A 311 5.04 6.10 -10.14
N ALA A 312 5.15 6.95 -9.12
CA ALA A 312 6.30 7.04 -8.22
C ALA A 312 6.71 5.69 -7.60
N PRO A 313 7.98 5.55 -7.15
CA PRO A 313 8.40 4.50 -6.23
C PRO A 313 7.45 4.32 -5.05
N PHE A 314 7.48 3.16 -4.40
CA PHE A 314 6.55 2.88 -3.33
C PHE A 314 6.83 3.70 -2.06
N ILE A 315 5.79 4.30 -1.52
CA ILE A 315 5.68 4.63 -0.09
C ILE A 315 4.82 3.58 0.62
N THR A 316 4.85 3.53 1.95
CA THR A 316 4.19 2.48 2.74
C THR A 316 2.70 2.30 2.42
N SER A 317 1.97 3.41 2.25
CA SER A 317 0.55 3.40 1.87
C SER A 317 0.34 2.73 0.50
N THR A 318 1.07 3.18 -0.52
CA THR A 318 0.99 2.66 -1.89
C THR A 318 1.46 1.21 -2.01
N LEU A 319 2.46 0.79 -1.23
CA LEU A 319 2.89 -0.61 -1.15
C LEU A 319 1.78 -1.50 -0.57
N GLN A 320 1.15 -1.07 0.53
CA GLN A 320 0.03 -1.81 1.12
C GLN A 320 -1.17 -1.88 0.17
N GLN A 321 -1.45 -0.79 -0.58
CA GLN A 321 -2.49 -0.75 -1.61
C GLN A 321 -2.22 -1.74 -2.76
N GLU A 322 -1.06 -1.67 -3.41
CA GLU A 322 -0.74 -2.55 -4.55
C GLU A 322 -0.51 -4.01 -4.12
N ALA A 323 0.12 -4.27 -2.96
CA ALA A 323 0.28 -5.62 -2.44
C ALA A 323 -1.07 -6.25 -2.06
N ASN A 324 -2.03 -5.46 -1.57
CA ASN A 324 -3.41 -5.95 -1.47
C ASN A 324 -3.98 -6.22 -2.86
N ARG A 325 -4.03 -5.22 -3.75
CA ARG A 325 -4.66 -5.34 -5.09
C ARG A 325 -4.13 -6.55 -5.86
N ARG A 326 -2.82 -6.60 -6.09
CA ARG A 326 -2.12 -7.58 -6.93
C ARG A 326 -1.81 -8.90 -6.23
N LEU A 327 -1.42 -8.89 -4.94
CA LEU A 327 -0.95 -10.10 -4.24
C LEU A 327 -1.99 -10.73 -3.30
N GLY A 328 -3.05 -10.00 -2.96
CA GLY A 328 -4.09 -10.41 -2.00
C GLY A 328 -3.69 -10.22 -0.53
N PHE A 329 -2.54 -9.59 -0.26
CA PHE A 329 -1.98 -9.46 1.08
C PHE A 329 -2.78 -8.48 1.95
N THR A 330 -2.84 -8.76 3.25
CA THR A 330 -3.28 -7.76 4.24
C THR A 330 -2.15 -6.77 4.50
N ALA A 331 -2.48 -5.55 4.92
CA ALA A 331 -1.50 -4.56 5.35
C ALA A 331 -0.50 -5.15 6.37
N LYS A 332 -1.00 -5.95 7.32
CA LYS A 332 -0.17 -6.68 8.29
C LYS A 332 0.79 -7.69 7.64
N ARG A 333 0.34 -8.48 6.67
CA ARG A 333 1.18 -9.45 5.95
C ARG A 333 2.24 -8.73 5.12
N THR A 334 1.86 -7.70 4.37
CA THR A 334 2.77 -6.85 3.59
C THR A 334 3.89 -6.29 4.46
N MET A 335 3.57 -5.68 5.60
CA MET A 335 4.58 -5.11 6.50
C MET A 335 5.49 -6.16 7.14
N ALA A 336 4.95 -7.34 7.49
CA ALA A 336 5.76 -8.43 8.05
C ALA A 336 6.78 -9.00 7.03
N VAL A 337 6.35 -9.17 5.77
CA VAL A 337 7.23 -9.64 4.68
C VAL A 337 8.26 -8.57 4.33
N ALA A 338 7.86 -7.29 4.25
CA ALA A 338 8.76 -6.17 4.00
C ALA A 338 9.82 -6.00 5.10
N GLN A 339 9.45 -6.16 6.38
CA GLN A 339 10.42 -6.19 7.49
C GLN A 339 11.49 -7.25 7.27
N GLY A 340 11.10 -8.47 6.86
CA GLY A 340 12.06 -9.55 6.56
C GLY A 340 13.00 -9.24 5.40
N LEU A 341 12.48 -8.62 4.33
CA LEU A 341 13.28 -8.18 3.18
C LEU A 341 14.28 -7.07 3.56
N TYR A 342 13.89 -6.14 4.44
CA TYR A 342 14.75 -5.06 4.94
C TYR A 342 15.82 -5.57 5.93
N GLU A 343 15.44 -6.35 6.96
CA GLU A 343 16.35 -6.82 8.02
C GLU A 343 17.45 -7.78 7.52
N GLY A 344 17.16 -8.51 6.45
CA GLY A 344 18.17 -9.15 5.62
C GLY A 344 17.91 -10.63 5.32
N VAL A 345 18.15 -10.98 4.05
CA VAL A 345 18.01 -12.34 3.51
C VAL A 345 19.39 -12.91 3.20
N LYS A 346 19.58 -14.23 3.36
CA LYS A 346 20.82 -14.92 2.97
C LYS A 346 20.76 -15.29 1.47
N ILE A 347 21.42 -14.49 0.64
CA ILE A 347 21.62 -14.70 -0.81
C ILE A 347 23.04 -15.23 -1.10
N ALA A 348 23.41 -15.39 -2.37
CA ALA A 348 24.75 -15.81 -2.80
C ALA A 348 25.87 -14.93 -2.21
N GLU A 349 25.69 -13.61 -2.26
CA GLU A 349 26.66 -12.59 -1.82
C GLU A 349 26.85 -12.54 -0.29
N GLY A 350 25.98 -13.20 0.48
CA GLY A 350 25.99 -13.15 1.94
C GLY A 350 24.60 -12.88 2.52
N THR A 351 24.53 -12.14 3.63
CA THR A 351 23.24 -11.70 4.19
C THR A 351 23.17 -10.18 4.10
N VAL A 352 22.14 -9.67 3.44
CA VAL A 352 21.97 -8.25 3.09
C VAL A 352 20.48 -7.87 3.12
N GLY A 353 20.17 -6.62 3.46
CA GLY A 353 18.85 -6.05 3.23
C GLY A 353 18.57 -5.96 1.72
N LEU A 354 17.45 -6.50 1.26
CA LEU A 354 17.05 -6.48 -0.15
C LEU A 354 16.26 -5.22 -0.53
N ILE A 355 15.60 -4.59 0.43
CA ILE A 355 14.87 -3.33 0.24
C ILE A 355 15.29 -2.26 1.25
N THR A 356 15.07 -0.99 0.89
CA THR A 356 15.12 0.16 1.80
C THR A 356 13.99 0.11 2.84
N TYR A 357 14.05 1.00 3.82
CA TYR A 357 13.15 1.00 4.97
C TYR A 357 11.67 1.14 4.59
N MET A 358 10.86 0.14 4.96
CA MET A 358 9.48 0.00 4.50
C MET A 358 8.46 0.92 5.18
N ARG A 359 8.86 1.76 6.15
CA ARG A 359 8.00 2.76 6.82
C ARG A 359 8.43 4.17 6.40
N THR A 360 7.95 4.59 5.24
CA THR A 360 8.30 5.87 4.60
C THR A 360 7.07 6.44 3.89
N ASP A 361 6.95 7.76 3.94
CA ASP A 361 6.02 8.60 3.19
C ASP A 361 6.73 9.38 2.07
N SER A 362 8.05 9.20 1.91
CA SER A 362 8.88 9.85 0.90
C SER A 362 8.97 9.05 -0.39
N VAL A 363 8.82 9.73 -1.53
CA VAL A 363 9.07 9.16 -2.88
C VAL A 363 10.48 9.45 -3.40
N ASN A 364 11.37 9.98 -2.55
CA ASN A 364 12.77 10.30 -2.89
C ASN A 364 13.57 9.04 -3.25
N VAL A 365 14.59 9.19 -4.10
CA VAL A 365 15.53 8.13 -4.51
C VAL A 365 16.93 8.72 -4.55
N ALA A 366 17.90 8.06 -3.91
CA ALA A 366 19.29 8.48 -3.93
C ALA A 366 19.85 8.50 -5.37
N ALA A 367 20.71 9.48 -5.67
CA ALA A 367 21.30 9.65 -7.00
C ALA A 367 22.08 8.41 -7.48
N GLU A 368 22.73 7.68 -6.57
CA GLU A 368 23.39 6.41 -6.85
C GLU A 368 22.41 5.31 -7.30
N ALA A 369 21.25 5.18 -6.64
CA ALA A 369 20.21 4.23 -7.00
C ALA A 369 19.52 4.60 -8.32
N GLN A 370 19.34 5.90 -8.61
CA GLN A 370 18.92 6.37 -9.93
C GLN A 370 19.95 6.01 -11.00
N ALA A 371 21.24 6.24 -10.76
CA ALA A 371 22.31 5.94 -11.71
C ALA A 371 22.39 4.43 -12.03
N GLU A 372 22.33 3.57 -11.01
CA GLU A 372 22.32 2.12 -11.17
C GLU A 372 21.07 1.65 -11.94
N ALA A 373 19.88 2.14 -11.59
CA ALA A 373 18.65 1.82 -12.30
C ALA A 373 18.67 2.25 -13.76
N ARG A 374 19.24 3.43 -14.07
CA ARG A 374 19.43 3.92 -15.44
C ARG A 374 20.36 3.02 -16.24
N GLY A 375 21.49 2.60 -15.67
CA GLY A 375 22.41 1.65 -16.29
C GLY A 375 21.74 0.31 -16.58
N TYR A 376 21.00 -0.24 -15.61
CA TYR A 376 20.21 -1.45 -15.78
C TYR A 376 19.17 -1.32 -16.90
N ILE A 377 18.40 -0.22 -16.94
CA ILE A 377 17.38 0.02 -17.97
C ILE A 377 18.01 0.10 -19.36
N GLN A 378 19.12 0.82 -19.51
CA GLN A 378 19.83 0.95 -20.77
C GLN A 378 20.34 -0.42 -21.27
N GLN A 379 20.84 -1.27 -20.38
CA GLN A 379 21.35 -2.60 -20.73
C GLN A 379 20.23 -3.61 -21.01
N ALA A 380 19.15 -3.61 -20.22
CA ALA A 380 18.11 -4.64 -20.27
C ALA A 380 16.97 -4.33 -21.26
N PHE A 381 16.65 -3.04 -21.48
CA PHE A 381 15.54 -2.62 -22.35
C PHE A 381 15.99 -1.73 -23.51
N GLY A 382 17.15 -1.07 -23.41
CA GLY A 382 17.69 -0.18 -24.44
C GLY A 382 17.32 1.30 -24.26
N GLU A 383 18.02 2.16 -25.01
CA GLU A 383 17.99 3.63 -24.87
C GLU A 383 16.58 4.24 -24.99
N ALA A 384 15.70 3.69 -25.84
CA ALA A 384 14.33 4.17 -26.02
C ALA A 384 13.48 4.11 -24.73
N TYR A 385 13.84 3.26 -23.77
CA TYR A 385 13.16 3.15 -22.48
C TYR A 385 13.74 4.08 -21.40
N LEU A 386 14.86 4.73 -21.68
CA LEU A 386 15.57 5.58 -20.72
C LEU A 386 15.13 7.05 -20.87
N PRO A 387 14.64 7.71 -19.80
CA PRO A 387 14.38 9.15 -19.81
C PRO A 387 15.67 9.96 -19.97
N ALA A 388 15.61 11.08 -20.69
CA ALA A 388 16.78 11.94 -20.94
C ALA A 388 17.44 12.43 -19.63
N THR A 389 16.63 12.81 -18.64
CA THR A 389 17.05 13.13 -17.26
C THR A 389 16.45 12.12 -16.27
N PRO A 390 17.06 11.88 -15.10
CA PRO A 390 16.44 11.07 -14.05
C PRO A 390 15.04 11.57 -13.67
N PRO A 391 14.02 10.71 -13.52
CA PRO A 391 12.70 11.12 -13.06
C PRO A 391 12.68 11.59 -11.60
N GLU A 392 12.13 12.78 -11.37
CA GLU A 392 11.86 13.32 -10.04
C GLU A 392 10.39 13.14 -9.64
N TYR A 393 10.17 12.70 -8.40
CA TYR A 393 8.85 12.55 -7.81
C TYR A 393 8.73 13.42 -6.56
N LYS A 394 7.61 14.12 -6.41
CA LYS A 394 7.38 15.03 -5.27
C LYS A 394 6.52 14.37 -4.20
N THR A 395 7.04 14.34 -2.98
CA THR A 395 6.30 13.92 -1.78
C THR A 395 5.14 14.88 -1.51
N ARG A 396 3.98 14.36 -1.08
CA ARG A 396 2.79 15.18 -0.81
C ARG A 396 2.85 15.96 0.50
N ALA A 397 3.56 15.43 1.51
CA ALA A 397 3.79 16.12 2.76
C ALA A 397 4.76 17.29 2.55
N LYS A 398 4.36 18.50 2.96
CA LYS A 398 5.08 19.76 2.69
C LYS A 398 6.49 19.87 3.28
N LYS A 399 6.88 18.99 4.20
CA LYS A 399 8.17 18.98 4.89
C LYS A 399 8.67 17.57 5.26
N ALA A 400 8.24 16.51 4.58
CA ALA A 400 8.82 15.19 4.86
C ALA A 400 10.34 15.27 4.72
N GLN A 401 11.08 14.92 5.78
CA GLN A 401 12.53 15.09 5.82
C GLN A 401 13.14 14.39 4.59
N GLU A 402 13.88 15.14 3.78
CA GLU A 402 14.42 14.66 2.49
C GLU A 402 15.43 13.50 2.66
N ALA A 403 15.87 13.25 3.90
CA ALA A 403 16.63 12.09 4.34
C ALA A 403 15.87 10.74 4.23
N HIS A 404 14.53 10.76 4.14
CA HIS A 404 13.76 9.53 3.94
C HIS A 404 13.72 9.15 2.47
N GLU A 405 14.02 7.88 2.20
CA GLU A 405 13.97 7.30 0.85
C GLU A 405 12.67 6.51 0.63
N ALA A 406 12.29 6.32 -0.63
CA ALA A 406 11.21 5.43 -1.03
C ALA A 406 11.56 3.95 -0.81
N ILE A 407 10.54 3.10 -0.78
CA ILE A 407 10.67 1.64 -0.75
C ILE A 407 11.08 1.15 -2.15
N ARG A 408 12.37 0.83 -2.29
CA ARG A 408 13.03 0.33 -3.49
C ARG A 408 13.93 -0.87 -3.16
N PRO A 409 14.41 -1.64 -4.15
CA PRO A 409 15.54 -2.55 -3.96
C PRO A 409 16.78 -1.79 -3.47
N THR A 410 17.60 -2.41 -2.62
CA THR A 410 18.94 -1.90 -2.25
C THR A 410 19.94 -1.98 -3.40
N SER A 411 19.66 -2.80 -4.41
CA SER A 411 20.31 -2.77 -5.72
C SER A 411 19.32 -3.31 -6.76
N THR A 412 19.25 -2.63 -7.89
CA THR A 412 18.49 -2.97 -9.10
C THR A 412 19.06 -4.22 -9.76
N LEU A 413 20.38 -4.43 -9.66
CA LEU A 413 21.08 -5.57 -10.28
C LEU A 413 20.66 -6.92 -9.69
N ARG A 414 20.16 -6.92 -8.45
CA ARG A 414 19.52 -8.08 -7.81
C ARG A 414 18.13 -8.30 -8.40
N THR A 415 18.04 -8.82 -9.63
CA THR A 415 16.74 -9.02 -10.30
C THR A 415 15.88 -10.03 -9.53
N PRO A 416 14.54 -9.99 -9.66
CA PRO A 416 13.64 -10.92 -8.98
C PRO A 416 14.00 -12.40 -9.23
N GLU A 417 14.47 -12.73 -10.43
CA GLU A 417 14.90 -14.06 -10.85
C GLU A 417 16.17 -14.51 -10.13
N GLN A 418 17.12 -13.61 -9.90
CA GLN A 418 18.37 -13.91 -9.21
C GLN A 418 18.17 -14.16 -7.71
N VAL A 419 17.26 -13.41 -7.07
CA VAL A 419 16.99 -13.55 -5.63
C VAL A 419 15.96 -14.63 -5.31
N ALA A 420 15.07 -14.98 -6.25
CA ALA A 420 13.99 -15.96 -6.04
C ALA A 420 14.43 -17.29 -5.36
N PRO A 421 15.58 -17.92 -5.69
CA PRO A 421 16.02 -19.15 -5.04
C PRO A 421 16.31 -19.03 -3.52
N TYR A 422 16.39 -17.81 -3.00
CA TYR A 422 16.71 -17.49 -1.60
C TYR A 422 15.51 -16.97 -0.80
N LEU A 423 14.35 -16.81 -1.45
CA LEU A 423 13.14 -16.20 -0.87
C LEU A 423 12.04 -17.23 -0.67
N ASP A 424 11.20 -17.03 0.35
CA ASP A 424 9.90 -17.69 0.40
C ASP A 424 8.93 -17.09 -0.64
N GLY A 425 7.82 -17.79 -0.92
CA GLY A 425 6.87 -17.37 -1.96
C GLY A 425 6.16 -16.04 -1.70
N ASP A 426 6.10 -15.56 -0.44
CA ASP A 426 5.56 -14.23 -0.15
C ASP A 426 6.63 -13.14 -0.34
N GLN A 427 7.85 -13.42 0.13
CA GLN A 427 9.03 -12.58 -0.05
C GLN A 427 9.33 -12.35 -1.53
N GLN A 428 9.34 -13.41 -2.34
CA GLN A 428 9.56 -13.33 -3.80
C GLN A 428 8.53 -12.40 -4.44
N ARG A 429 7.24 -12.62 -4.18
CA ARG A 429 6.14 -11.85 -4.78
C ARG A 429 6.14 -10.38 -4.34
N LEU A 430 6.48 -10.09 -3.09
CA LEU A 430 6.56 -8.70 -2.61
C LEU A 430 7.82 -8.00 -3.12
N TYR A 431 8.96 -8.70 -3.16
CA TYR A 431 10.19 -8.16 -3.72
C TYR A 431 10.06 -7.85 -5.21
N GLU A 432 9.50 -8.77 -5.99
CA GLU A 432 9.22 -8.56 -7.41
C GLU A 432 8.31 -7.34 -7.64
N LEU A 433 7.25 -7.19 -6.82
CA LEU A 433 6.37 -6.03 -6.88
C LEU A 433 7.13 -4.73 -6.64
N ILE A 434 7.97 -4.67 -5.60
CA ILE A 434 8.79 -3.50 -5.25
C ILE A 434 9.81 -3.20 -6.36
N TRP A 435 10.54 -4.22 -6.83
CA TRP A 435 11.56 -4.10 -7.87
C TRP A 435 10.97 -3.61 -9.18
N ARG A 436 9.91 -4.24 -9.69
CA ARG A 436 9.28 -3.84 -10.95
C ARG A 436 8.72 -2.41 -10.86
N ARG A 437 8.15 -2.02 -9.71
CA ARG A 437 7.64 -0.65 -9.51
C ARG A 437 8.76 0.39 -9.51
N PHE A 438 9.88 0.08 -8.85
CA PHE A 438 11.05 0.95 -8.83
C PHE A 438 11.62 1.14 -10.23
N VAL A 439 11.91 0.05 -10.96
CA VAL A 439 12.44 0.12 -12.33
C VAL A 439 11.47 0.88 -13.25
N ALA A 440 10.17 0.58 -13.19
CA ALA A 440 9.16 1.30 -13.97
C ALA A 440 9.16 2.82 -13.72
N SER A 441 9.36 3.26 -12.48
CA SER A 441 9.43 4.68 -12.14
C SER A 441 10.62 5.42 -12.77
N GLN A 442 11.65 4.68 -13.19
CA GLN A 442 12.85 5.23 -13.82
C GLN A 442 12.81 5.10 -15.36
N MET A 443 11.72 4.62 -15.95
CA MET A 443 11.55 4.39 -17.39
C MET A 443 10.68 5.45 -18.09
N ASN A 444 10.80 5.53 -19.41
CA ASN A 444 9.96 6.37 -20.26
C ASN A 444 8.47 5.97 -20.18
N PRO A 445 7.54 6.92 -20.39
CA PRO A 445 6.10 6.66 -20.37
C PRO A 445 5.68 5.71 -21.50
N ALA A 446 4.58 5.00 -21.28
CA ALA A 446 3.89 4.31 -22.37
C ALA A 446 3.18 5.33 -23.27
N ILE A 447 3.19 5.10 -24.58
CA ILE A 447 2.53 5.95 -25.57
C ILE A 447 1.48 5.10 -26.29
N TYR A 448 0.24 5.58 -26.28
CA TYR A 448 -0.85 5.01 -27.05
C TYR A 448 -1.20 5.98 -28.18
N ASP A 449 -1.34 5.48 -29.40
CA ASP A 449 -2.02 6.21 -30.46
C ASP A 449 -3.54 6.01 -30.24
N THR A 450 -4.30 7.09 -30.22
CA THR A 450 -5.73 7.09 -29.88
C THR A 450 -6.55 7.63 -31.03
N MET A 451 -7.70 7.00 -31.31
CA MET A 451 -8.68 7.50 -32.27
C MET A 451 -10.07 7.59 -31.62
N THR A 452 -10.73 8.73 -31.79
CA THR A 452 -12.14 8.94 -31.43
C THR A 452 -12.92 9.34 -32.67
N ALA A 453 -13.99 8.60 -32.97
CA ALA A 453 -14.95 8.96 -34.01
C ALA A 453 -16.23 9.47 -33.34
N ASP A 454 -16.63 10.69 -33.67
CA ASP A 454 -17.96 11.23 -33.41
C ASP A 454 -18.84 10.91 -34.64
N ILE A 455 -19.97 10.24 -34.42
CA ILE A 455 -20.85 9.68 -35.46
C ILE A 455 -22.25 10.25 -35.25
N LEU A 456 -22.84 10.84 -36.28
CA LEU A 456 -24.23 11.30 -36.25
C LEU A 456 -25.15 10.21 -36.81
N ALA A 457 -26.35 10.10 -36.23
CA ALA A 457 -27.40 9.24 -36.74
C ALA A 457 -28.76 9.95 -36.75
N GLY A 458 -29.51 9.74 -37.82
CA GLY A 458 -30.88 10.23 -37.97
C GLY A 458 -31.53 9.79 -39.28
N ALA A 459 -32.82 10.11 -39.42
CA ALA A 459 -33.55 9.81 -40.64
C ALA A 459 -33.05 10.72 -41.80
N PRO A 460 -32.61 10.16 -42.93
CA PRO A 460 -32.21 10.96 -44.09
C PRO A 460 -33.46 11.54 -44.77
N LYS A 461 -33.39 12.82 -45.17
CA LYS A 461 -34.51 13.53 -45.85
C LYS A 461 -34.77 13.03 -47.27
N GLU A 462 -33.75 12.48 -47.92
CA GLU A 462 -33.80 11.88 -49.26
C GLU A 462 -33.06 10.53 -49.26
N PRO A 463 -33.38 9.59 -50.17
CA PRO A 463 -32.65 8.34 -50.30
C PRO A 463 -31.18 8.58 -50.66
N LEU A 464 -30.28 8.22 -49.76
CA LEU A 464 -28.83 8.38 -49.95
C LEU A 464 -28.32 7.49 -51.09
N ARG A 465 -27.94 8.12 -52.20
CA ARG A 465 -27.34 7.48 -53.38
C ARG A 465 -25.86 7.84 -53.52
N LEU A 466 -25.08 7.57 -52.48
CA LEU A 466 -23.63 7.73 -52.49
C LEU A 466 -22.96 6.38 -52.79
N ALA A 467 -21.91 6.42 -53.58
CA ALA A 467 -21.09 5.24 -53.85
C ALA A 467 -20.31 4.82 -52.60
N VAL A 468 -19.87 3.57 -52.56
CA VAL A 468 -19.00 3.07 -51.50
C VAL A 468 -17.67 3.82 -51.52
N GLY A 469 -17.26 4.36 -50.37
CA GLY A 469 -16.07 5.20 -50.24
C GLY A 469 -16.26 6.68 -50.61
N GLU A 470 -17.46 7.11 -51.00
CA GLU A 470 -17.76 8.50 -51.32
C GLU A 470 -18.07 9.32 -50.05
N THR A 471 -17.28 10.38 -49.80
CA THR A 471 -17.45 11.29 -48.65
C THR A 471 -18.14 12.58 -49.06
N LEU A 472 -19.11 13.05 -48.28
CA LEU A 472 -19.72 14.37 -48.51
C LEU A 472 -18.79 15.51 -48.04
N PRO A 473 -18.62 16.58 -48.84
CA PRO A 473 -17.92 17.79 -48.39
C PRO A 473 -18.72 18.49 -47.27
N GLU A 474 -18.01 19.17 -46.37
CA GLU A 474 -18.57 19.69 -45.11
C GLU A 474 -19.89 20.51 -45.25
N PRO A 475 -20.08 21.39 -46.25
CA PRO A 475 -21.35 22.11 -46.41
C PRO A 475 -22.53 21.19 -46.74
N ALA A 476 -22.33 20.19 -47.60
CA ALA A 476 -23.34 19.21 -47.97
C ALA A 476 -23.64 18.26 -46.81
N LEU A 477 -22.61 17.88 -46.05
CA LEU A 477 -22.74 17.07 -44.83
C LEU A 477 -23.65 17.77 -43.80
N ARG A 478 -23.38 19.06 -43.48
CA ARG A 478 -24.19 19.84 -42.55
C ARG A 478 -25.65 19.99 -43.00
N GLN A 479 -25.90 20.07 -44.30
CA GLN A 479 -27.26 20.13 -44.86
C GLN A 479 -27.99 18.77 -44.75
N ALA A 480 -27.29 17.67 -45.05
CA ALA A 480 -27.82 16.31 -45.00
C ALA A 480 -28.17 15.86 -43.58
N THR A 481 -27.36 16.21 -42.58
CA THR A 481 -27.57 15.88 -41.16
C THR A 481 -28.42 16.91 -40.40
N GLN A 482 -28.93 17.96 -41.07
CA GLN A 482 -29.66 19.02 -40.39
C GLN A 482 -30.96 18.50 -39.75
N GLY A 483 -31.01 18.47 -38.41
CA GLY A 483 -32.12 17.96 -37.61
C GLY A 483 -31.93 16.52 -37.14
N TRP A 484 -30.76 15.91 -37.37
CA TRP A 484 -30.40 14.64 -36.75
C TRP A 484 -30.11 14.83 -35.27
N ARG A 485 -30.60 13.89 -34.46
CA ARG A 485 -30.70 14.03 -33.01
C ARG A 485 -29.68 13.20 -32.25
N TYR A 486 -29.23 12.09 -32.82
CA TYR A 486 -28.37 11.12 -32.13
C TYR A 486 -26.89 11.36 -32.47
N GLY A 487 -26.07 11.47 -31.43
CA GLY A 487 -24.60 11.49 -31.54
C GLY A 487 -24.00 10.29 -30.82
N LEU A 488 -23.42 9.36 -31.58
CA LEU A 488 -22.69 8.21 -31.07
C LEU A 488 -21.19 8.51 -31.04
N ARG A 489 -20.46 7.80 -30.18
CA ARG A 489 -19.00 7.89 -30.09
C ARG A 489 -18.38 6.52 -30.02
N ALA A 490 -17.43 6.27 -30.92
CA ALA A 490 -16.48 5.17 -30.81
C ALA A 490 -15.13 5.72 -30.34
N THR A 491 -14.38 4.97 -29.53
CA THR A 491 -13.00 5.32 -29.18
C THR A 491 -12.16 4.06 -29.10
N GLY A 492 -11.01 4.10 -29.75
CA GLY A 492 -10.02 3.03 -29.74
C GLY A 492 -8.62 3.55 -29.43
N SER A 493 -7.74 2.66 -29.00
CA SER A 493 -6.34 2.99 -28.79
C SER A 493 -5.44 1.79 -29.00
N THR A 494 -4.32 2.00 -29.67
CA THR A 494 -3.26 1.00 -29.88
C THR A 494 -2.02 1.39 -29.08
N LEU A 495 -1.32 0.40 -28.52
CA LEU A 495 -0.06 0.63 -27.82
C LEU A 495 1.06 0.87 -28.84
N ARG A 496 1.48 2.13 -29.01
CA ARG A 496 2.57 2.52 -29.91
C ARG A 496 3.94 2.21 -29.30
N PHE A 497 4.09 2.45 -28.00
CA PHE A 497 5.33 2.19 -27.26
C PHE A 497 5.02 1.77 -25.83
N PRO A 498 5.49 0.59 -25.36
CA PRO A 498 5.19 0.09 -24.02
C PRO A 498 5.81 0.92 -22.89
N GLY A 499 6.99 1.53 -23.10
CA GLY A 499 7.70 2.24 -22.03
C GLY A 499 7.81 1.41 -20.74
N TYR A 500 7.48 2.00 -19.60
CA TYR A 500 7.47 1.33 -18.29
C TYR A 500 6.57 0.08 -18.20
N LEU A 501 5.58 -0.10 -19.08
CA LEU A 501 4.70 -1.28 -19.06
C LEU A 501 5.47 -2.57 -19.40
N ALA A 502 6.61 -2.47 -20.07
CA ALA A 502 7.49 -3.61 -20.36
C ALA A 502 8.02 -4.30 -19.08
N VAL A 503 8.07 -3.60 -17.94
CA VAL A 503 8.48 -4.17 -16.64
C VAL A 503 7.32 -4.23 -15.63
N TYR A 504 6.36 -3.31 -15.70
CA TYR A 504 5.22 -3.21 -14.77
C TYR A 504 3.87 -3.15 -15.52
N PRO A 505 3.40 -4.25 -16.13
CA PRO A 505 2.08 -4.31 -16.76
C PRO A 505 0.96 -4.10 -15.74
N ASP A 506 -0.20 -3.62 -16.20
CA ASP A 506 -1.36 -3.35 -15.35
C ASP A 506 -2.50 -4.33 -15.65
N LEU A 507 -2.67 -5.30 -14.75
CA LEU A 507 -3.59 -6.45 -14.83
C LEU A 507 -5.09 -6.11 -14.95
N ARG A 508 -5.44 -4.83 -15.04
CA ARG A 508 -6.82 -4.36 -15.26
C ARG A 508 -7.09 -3.96 -16.72
N GLU A 509 -6.07 -3.44 -17.41
CA GLU A 509 -6.26 -2.82 -18.72
C GLU A 509 -5.99 -3.77 -19.89
N GLU A 510 -5.46 -4.98 -19.67
CA GLU A 510 -5.45 -6.05 -20.69
C GLU A 510 -6.87 -6.41 -21.18
N ALA A 511 -7.93 -6.00 -20.45
CA ALA A 511 -9.33 -6.17 -20.84
C ALA A 511 -9.99 -4.90 -21.43
N GLU A 512 -9.38 -3.71 -21.28
CA GLU A 512 -9.91 -2.43 -21.83
C GLU A 512 -9.08 -1.91 -23.01
N ALA A 513 -7.80 -2.26 -23.08
CA ALA A 513 -6.83 -1.72 -24.02
C ALA A 513 -6.52 -2.71 -25.16
N GLU A 514 -7.51 -2.98 -26.01
CA GLU A 514 -7.24 -3.39 -27.41
C GLU A 514 -8.45 -3.25 -28.36
N MET A 515 -9.46 -2.42 -28.05
CA MET A 515 -10.41 -1.98 -29.08
C MET A 515 -9.69 -1.11 -30.11
N THR A 516 -9.31 -1.71 -31.23
CA THR A 516 -8.85 -1.03 -32.43
C THR A 516 -10.07 -0.59 -33.24
N LEU A 517 -10.12 0.69 -33.62
CA LEU A 517 -11.09 1.16 -34.61
C LEU A 517 -10.49 1.00 -36.02
N PRO A 518 -11.29 0.65 -37.04
CA PRO A 518 -10.83 0.69 -38.42
C PRO A 518 -10.48 2.14 -38.83
N PRO A 519 -9.69 2.36 -39.89
CA PRO A 519 -9.43 3.70 -40.41
C PRO A 519 -10.74 4.34 -40.90
N LEU A 520 -11.15 5.44 -40.27
CA LEU A 520 -12.39 6.17 -40.59
C LEU A 520 -12.07 7.56 -41.14
N ALA A 521 -12.93 8.07 -42.02
CA ALA A 521 -12.87 9.43 -42.57
C ALA A 521 -14.09 10.27 -42.17
N ALA A 522 -13.92 11.59 -42.04
CA ALA A 522 -15.06 12.50 -41.86
C ALA A 522 -15.91 12.52 -43.15
N GLY A 523 -17.23 12.43 -43.00
CA GLY A 523 -18.17 12.29 -44.11
C GLY A 523 -18.33 10.87 -44.65
N GLU A 524 -17.73 9.87 -44.00
CA GLU A 524 -17.89 8.45 -44.33
C GLU A 524 -19.21 7.88 -43.79
N TRP A 525 -19.90 7.12 -44.63
CA TRP A 525 -21.15 6.44 -44.29
C TRP A 525 -20.91 5.04 -43.74
N LEU A 526 -21.61 4.73 -42.65
CA LEU A 526 -21.54 3.44 -41.98
C LEU A 526 -22.83 2.64 -42.20
N ASP A 527 -22.70 1.32 -42.08
CA ASP A 527 -23.82 0.41 -41.97
C ASP A 527 -24.05 0.05 -40.50
N LEU A 528 -25.32 -0.05 -40.12
CA LEU A 528 -25.72 -0.63 -38.85
C LEU A 528 -25.74 -2.16 -38.98
N LEU A 529 -25.03 -2.85 -38.08
CA LEU A 529 -25.11 -4.32 -37.96
C LEU A 529 -26.12 -4.71 -36.88
N ASP A 530 -26.03 -4.11 -35.70
CA ASP A 530 -26.90 -4.40 -34.55
C ASP A 530 -27.03 -3.20 -33.60
N LEU A 531 -28.09 -3.19 -32.79
CA LEU A 531 -28.31 -2.25 -31.69
C LEU A 531 -28.39 -3.02 -30.37
N LEU A 532 -27.51 -2.66 -29.44
CA LEU A 532 -27.33 -3.30 -28.15
C LEU A 532 -27.82 -2.37 -27.02
N PRO A 533 -29.14 -2.27 -26.78
CA PRO A 533 -29.67 -1.59 -25.61
C PRO A 533 -29.35 -2.42 -24.36
N LYS A 534 -28.67 -1.80 -23.38
CA LYS A 534 -28.26 -2.43 -22.13
C LYS A 534 -28.89 -1.67 -20.97
N GLN A 535 -29.69 -2.38 -20.17
CA GLN A 535 -30.20 -1.87 -18.90
C GLN A 535 -29.08 -1.87 -17.86
N HIS A 536 -29.00 -0.81 -17.07
CA HIS A 536 -28.10 -0.66 -15.95
C HIS A 536 -28.85 -0.13 -14.74
N PHE A 537 -28.24 -0.33 -13.58
CA PHE A 537 -28.63 0.35 -12.35
C PHE A 537 -27.40 1.04 -11.76
N THR A 538 -27.57 2.27 -11.30
CA THR A 538 -26.55 2.96 -10.51
C THR A 538 -26.16 2.08 -9.33
N GLN A 539 -24.87 1.97 -9.01
CA GLN A 539 -24.38 1.12 -7.91
C GLN A 539 -24.06 1.98 -6.67
N PRO A 540 -24.26 1.44 -5.45
CA PRO A 540 -23.82 2.12 -4.23
C PRO A 540 -22.28 2.25 -4.21
N PRO A 541 -21.73 3.19 -3.43
CA PRO A 541 -20.29 3.32 -3.31
C PRO A 541 -19.67 2.01 -2.77
N PRO A 542 -18.55 1.53 -3.34
CA PRO A 542 -17.99 0.24 -2.98
C PRO A 542 -17.51 0.24 -1.52
N ARG A 543 -17.73 -0.88 -0.83
CA ARG A 543 -17.17 -1.12 0.51
C ARG A 543 -15.65 -0.96 0.49
N TYR A 544 -15.10 -0.46 1.58
CA TYR A 544 -13.66 -0.38 1.73
C TYR A 544 -13.03 -1.78 1.68
N THR A 545 -11.94 -1.92 0.94
CA THR A 545 -10.96 -2.99 1.12
C THR A 545 -9.86 -2.47 2.05
N GLU A 546 -8.94 -3.31 2.50
CA GLU A 546 -7.76 -2.81 3.22
C GLU A 546 -6.97 -1.78 2.40
N ALA A 547 -6.88 -1.94 1.06
CA ALA A 547 -6.23 -0.97 0.18
C ALA A 547 -6.93 0.40 0.23
N THR A 548 -8.24 0.42 -0.04
CA THR A 548 -8.99 1.69 -0.13
C THR A 548 -9.20 2.34 1.25
N LEU A 549 -9.15 1.58 2.35
CA LEU A 549 -9.13 2.15 3.69
C LEU A 549 -7.77 2.80 4.03
N VAL A 550 -6.65 2.17 3.64
CA VAL A 550 -5.32 2.80 3.76
C VAL A 550 -5.25 4.09 2.93
N GLN A 551 -5.80 4.06 1.71
CA GLN A 551 -5.90 5.23 0.84
C GLN A 551 -6.75 6.36 1.47
N ALA A 552 -7.87 6.02 2.11
CA ALA A 552 -8.72 7.00 2.79
C ALA A 552 -8.02 7.60 4.04
N LEU A 553 -7.40 6.76 4.87
CA LEU A 553 -6.64 7.21 6.04
C LEU A 553 -5.44 8.10 5.67
N GLU A 554 -4.80 7.85 4.53
CA GLU A 554 -3.76 8.70 3.94
C GLU A 554 -4.34 10.02 3.42
N ALA A 555 -5.40 9.98 2.61
CA ALA A 555 -6.01 11.17 2.02
C ALA A 555 -6.56 12.15 3.07
N LEU A 556 -7.05 11.63 4.19
CA LEU A 556 -7.53 12.41 5.33
C LEU A 556 -6.41 12.81 6.32
N GLY A 557 -5.15 12.45 6.09
CA GLY A 557 -4.04 12.81 7.01
C GLY A 557 -4.08 12.13 8.38
N ILE A 558 -4.94 11.13 8.58
CA ILE A 558 -5.14 10.39 9.85
C ILE A 558 -4.12 9.25 10.02
N GLY A 559 -3.73 8.62 8.90
CA GLY A 559 -2.77 7.53 8.88
C GLY A 559 -1.33 8.02 8.85
N ARG A 560 -0.40 7.16 9.30
CA ARG A 560 1.05 7.32 9.15
C ARG A 560 1.67 5.97 8.77
N PRO A 561 2.86 5.93 8.14
CA PRO A 561 3.52 4.68 7.74
C PRO A 561 3.55 3.59 8.82
N SER A 562 3.83 3.95 10.07
CA SER A 562 3.86 3.03 11.22
C SER A 562 2.47 2.63 11.76
N THR A 563 1.37 3.26 11.35
CA THR A 563 0.04 3.11 11.99
C THR A 563 -1.04 2.51 11.09
N TYR A 564 -0.87 2.48 9.76
CA TYR A 564 -1.84 1.85 8.84
C TYR A 564 -2.12 0.38 9.22
N ALA A 565 -1.10 -0.49 9.16
CA ALA A 565 -1.27 -1.91 9.41
C ALA A 565 -1.71 -2.25 10.86
N PRO A 566 -1.18 -1.59 11.93
CA PRO A 566 -1.69 -1.76 13.29
C PRO A 566 -3.16 -1.34 13.47
N THR A 567 -3.60 -0.25 12.83
CA THR A 567 -4.99 0.22 12.89
C THR A 567 -5.92 -0.82 12.27
N LEU A 568 -5.65 -1.22 11.02
CA LEU A 568 -6.43 -2.24 10.30
C LEU A 568 -6.44 -3.59 11.02
N SER A 569 -5.31 -4.01 11.61
CA SER A 569 -5.25 -5.24 12.40
C SER A 569 -6.04 -5.12 13.71
N THR A 570 -6.10 -3.94 14.33
CA THR A 570 -6.76 -3.78 15.63
C THR A 570 -8.27 -3.78 15.48
N ILE A 571 -8.83 -2.99 14.55
CA ILE A 571 -10.29 -2.92 14.32
C ILE A 571 -10.88 -4.28 13.96
N GLN A 572 -10.12 -5.11 13.23
CA GLN A 572 -10.46 -6.51 12.94
C GLN A 572 -10.32 -7.40 14.18
N SER A 573 -9.19 -7.38 14.90
CA SER A 573 -8.99 -8.24 16.09
C SER A 573 -9.94 -7.94 17.26
N ARG A 574 -10.49 -6.73 17.32
CA ARG A 574 -11.48 -6.31 18.33
C ARG A 574 -12.92 -6.64 17.91
N GLY A 575 -13.13 -7.10 16.68
CA GLY A 575 -14.43 -7.46 16.14
C GLY A 575 -15.34 -6.25 15.88
N TYR A 576 -14.76 -5.07 15.59
CA TYR A 576 -15.53 -3.91 15.12
C TYR A 576 -15.80 -3.98 13.62
N VAL A 577 -14.85 -4.52 12.88
CA VAL A 577 -14.90 -4.69 11.43
C VAL A 577 -14.53 -6.13 11.10
N GLU A 578 -15.31 -6.77 10.23
CA GLU A 578 -14.97 -8.07 9.65
C GLU A 578 -14.53 -7.92 8.19
N ARG A 579 -13.83 -8.93 7.67
CA ARG A 579 -13.37 -8.97 6.28
C ARG A 579 -13.99 -10.14 5.54
N LEU A 580 -14.97 -9.85 4.69
CA LEU A 580 -15.66 -10.80 3.82
C LEU A 580 -15.35 -10.49 2.36
N ASP A 581 -14.91 -11.49 1.60
CA ASP A 581 -14.56 -11.36 0.17
C ASP A 581 -13.65 -10.15 -0.15
N ARG A 582 -12.64 -9.96 0.72
CA ARG A 582 -11.69 -8.83 0.76
C ARG A 582 -12.26 -7.47 1.14
N ALA A 583 -13.58 -7.29 1.13
CA ALA A 583 -14.27 -6.10 1.62
C ALA A 583 -14.36 -6.08 3.15
N LEU A 584 -14.36 -4.89 3.72
CA LEU A 584 -14.51 -4.60 5.15
C LEU A 584 -15.98 -4.23 5.41
N ARG A 585 -16.58 -4.85 6.43
CA ARG A 585 -17.95 -4.57 6.89
C ARG A 585 -17.94 -4.24 8.39
N PRO A 586 -18.73 -3.28 8.88
CA PRO A 586 -18.89 -3.08 10.30
C PRO A 586 -19.70 -4.24 10.90
N THR A 587 -19.32 -4.71 12.07
CA THR A 587 -20.16 -5.63 12.85
C THR A 587 -21.24 -4.85 13.61
N GLU A 588 -22.25 -5.52 14.17
CA GLU A 588 -23.19 -4.88 15.11
C GLU A 588 -22.46 -4.15 16.25
N THR A 589 -21.39 -4.75 16.78
CA THR A 589 -20.54 -4.11 17.80
C THR A 589 -19.82 -2.88 17.25
N GLY A 590 -19.36 -2.91 15.99
CA GLY A 590 -18.79 -1.75 15.30
C GLY A 590 -19.78 -0.60 15.18
N LEU A 591 -21.03 -0.90 14.77
CA LEU A 591 -22.12 0.07 14.66
C LEU A 591 -22.45 0.70 16.02
N THR A 592 -22.77 -0.11 17.03
CA THR A 592 -23.15 0.39 18.37
C THR A 592 -22.03 1.20 19.04
N VAL A 593 -20.77 0.79 18.89
CA VAL A 593 -19.64 1.55 19.45
C VAL A 593 -19.36 2.82 18.66
N ASN A 594 -19.52 2.81 17.33
CA ASN A 594 -19.42 4.03 16.54
C ASN A 594 -20.46 5.06 17.01
N ASP A 595 -21.71 4.66 17.11
CA ASP A 595 -22.81 5.60 17.37
C ASP A 595 -22.68 6.25 18.75
N LEU A 596 -22.43 5.43 19.78
CA LEU A 596 -22.17 5.92 21.14
C LEU A 596 -20.95 6.86 21.21
N LEU A 597 -19.91 6.62 20.40
CA LEU A 597 -18.72 7.48 20.37
C LEU A 597 -18.93 8.76 19.54
N VAL A 598 -19.70 8.71 18.45
CA VAL A 598 -20.03 9.90 17.64
C VAL A 598 -20.99 10.82 18.39
N GLU A 599 -21.96 10.26 19.12
CA GLU A 599 -22.90 11.02 19.95
C GLU A 599 -22.21 11.75 21.11
N HIS A 600 -21.40 11.04 21.91
CA HIS A 600 -20.82 11.60 23.13
C HIS A 600 -19.41 12.22 22.94
N PHE A 601 -18.66 11.84 21.90
CA PHE A 601 -17.29 12.31 21.68
C PHE A 601 -17.05 12.82 20.24
N PRO A 602 -17.93 13.69 19.69
CA PRO A 602 -17.87 14.11 18.29
C PRO A 602 -16.52 14.71 17.90
N ALA A 603 -15.90 15.51 18.77
CA ALA A 603 -14.58 16.10 18.52
C ALA A 603 -13.45 15.07 18.37
N ILE A 604 -13.51 13.93 19.06
CA ILE A 604 -12.47 12.88 18.98
C ILE A 604 -12.70 11.96 17.77
N LEU A 605 -13.96 11.86 17.34
CA LEU A 605 -14.37 11.08 16.17
C LEU A 605 -14.33 11.90 14.88
N ASP A 606 -14.06 13.19 14.97
CA ASP A 606 -13.86 14.09 13.85
C ASP A 606 -12.56 13.79 13.07
N TYR A 607 -12.65 13.94 11.75
CA TYR A 607 -11.57 13.60 10.82
C TYR A 607 -10.47 14.66 10.86
N ASP A 608 -10.84 15.95 10.83
CA ASP A 608 -9.90 17.06 10.81
C ASP A 608 -9.19 17.20 12.16
N PHE A 609 -9.90 17.05 13.29
CA PHE A 609 -9.29 16.99 14.62
C PHE A 609 -8.26 15.84 14.74
N THR A 610 -8.59 14.66 14.20
CA THR A 610 -7.67 13.51 14.25
C THR A 610 -6.46 13.72 13.36
N ALA A 611 -6.62 14.31 12.18
CA ALA A 611 -5.54 14.67 11.28
C ALA A 611 -4.63 15.76 11.87
N GLN A 612 -5.23 16.80 12.46
CA GLN A 612 -4.51 17.88 13.13
C GLN A 612 -3.69 17.35 14.30
N MET A 613 -4.25 16.46 15.13
CA MET A 613 -3.51 15.81 16.22
C MET A 613 -2.31 14.99 15.73
N GLU A 614 -2.39 14.34 14.55
CA GLU A 614 -1.22 13.68 13.97
C GLU A 614 -0.19 14.69 13.44
N ALA A 615 -0.63 15.81 12.86
CA ALA A 615 0.27 16.90 12.43
C ALA A 615 0.96 17.60 13.61
N ASP A 616 0.28 17.73 14.75
CA ASP A 616 0.85 18.28 16.00
C ASP A 616 1.93 17.34 16.59
N LEU A 617 1.71 16.03 16.52
CA LEU A 617 2.73 15.03 16.87
C LEU A 617 3.93 15.04 15.93
N ASP A 618 3.75 15.42 14.67
CA ASP A 618 4.86 15.59 13.73
C ASP A 618 5.59 16.94 13.97
N ARG A 619 4.89 18.02 14.36
CA ARG A 619 5.54 19.28 14.81
C ARG A 619 6.37 19.11 16.08
N ILE A 620 5.96 18.24 17.01
CA ILE A 620 6.80 17.86 18.17
C ILE A 620 8.09 17.16 17.68
N ALA A 621 8.00 16.28 16.67
CA ALA A 621 9.17 15.61 16.10
C ALA A 621 10.11 16.56 15.32
N GLU A 622 9.60 17.71 14.86
CA GLU A 622 10.37 18.78 14.22
C GLU A 622 10.93 19.81 15.25
N GLY A 623 10.64 19.66 16.55
CA GLY A 623 11.00 20.63 17.58
C GLY A 623 10.18 21.94 17.55
N GLU A 624 9.12 22.00 16.73
CA GLU A 624 8.27 23.19 16.55
C GLU A 624 7.19 23.33 17.65
N GLN A 625 6.99 22.32 18.50
CA GLN A 625 5.92 22.32 19.51
C GLN A 625 6.30 21.50 20.75
N ASP A 626 5.94 22.00 21.95
CA ASP A 626 6.08 21.24 23.20
C ASP A 626 4.98 20.16 23.35
N TRP A 627 5.38 19.00 23.85
CA TRP A 627 4.52 17.83 23.99
C TRP A 627 3.62 17.86 25.23
N VAL A 628 4.08 18.47 26.32
CA VAL A 628 3.27 18.63 27.55
C VAL A 628 2.15 19.62 27.31
N ALA A 629 2.43 20.72 26.61
CA ALA A 629 1.45 21.70 26.16
C ALA A 629 0.36 21.06 25.26
N LEU A 630 0.74 20.25 24.27
CA LEU A 630 -0.22 19.52 23.42
C LEU A 630 -1.14 18.62 24.25
N LEU A 631 -0.57 17.81 25.15
CA LEU A 631 -1.36 16.91 26.00
C LEU A 631 -2.26 17.67 26.97
N SER A 632 -1.80 18.82 27.48
CA SER A 632 -2.59 19.68 28.38
C SER A 632 -3.81 20.26 27.67
N ALA A 633 -3.61 20.81 26.46
CA ALA A 633 -4.67 21.35 25.62
C ALA A 633 -5.70 20.28 25.21
N PHE A 634 -5.24 19.05 24.96
CA PHE A 634 -6.12 17.92 24.65
C PHE A 634 -6.91 17.42 25.88
N TYR A 635 -6.23 17.20 27.01
CA TYR A 635 -6.78 16.35 28.07
C TYR A 635 -7.87 17.05 28.90
N GLY A 636 -7.76 18.35 29.16
CA GLY A 636 -8.75 19.10 29.94
C GLY A 636 -10.17 19.01 29.37
N PRO A 637 -10.39 19.42 28.09
CA PRO A 637 -11.68 19.26 27.42
C PRO A 637 -12.13 17.80 27.35
N PHE A 638 -11.22 16.88 27.01
CA PHE A 638 -11.53 15.45 26.90
C PHE A 638 -12.03 14.85 28.22
N GLU A 639 -11.36 15.12 29.35
CA GLU A 639 -11.79 14.57 30.64
C GLU A 639 -13.18 15.09 31.03
N GLN A 640 -13.49 16.36 30.72
CA GLN A 640 -14.82 16.92 30.95
C GLN A 640 -15.89 16.21 30.11
N THR A 641 -15.63 15.97 28.82
CA THR A 641 -16.54 15.19 27.97
C THR A 641 -16.75 13.78 28.49
N VAL A 642 -15.68 13.12 28.98
CA VAL A 642 -15.81 11.78 29.60
C VAL A 642 -16.74 11.84 30.80
N LYS A 643 -16.52 12.78 31.75
CA LYS A 643 -17.35 12.95 32.96
C LYS A 643 -18.83 13.19 32.64
N THR A 644 -19.15 13.83 31.51
CA THR A 644 -20.54 14.04 31.06
C THR A 644 -21.19 12.78 30.45
N ALA A 645 -20.39 11.82 29.95
CA ALA A 645 -20.90 10.62 29.28
C ALA A 645 -21.02 9.38 30.20
N GLU A 646 -20.41 9.41 31.40
CA GLU A 646 -20.46 8.32 32.39
C GLU A 646 -21.87 8.08 32.96
#